data_AF-A0A349DWU0-F1
#
_entry.id   AF-A0A349DWU0-F1
#
_cell.length_a   1.000
_cell.length_b   1.000
_cell.length_c   1.000
_cell.angle_alpha   90.00
_cell.angle_beta   90.00
_cell.angle_gamma   90.00
#
_symmetry.space_group_name_H-M   'P 1'
#
loop_
_entity.id
_entity.type
_entity.pdbx_description
1 polymer ?
#
loop_
_entity_poly.entity_id
_entity_poly.type
_entity_poly.pdbx_seq_one_letter_code
_entity_poly.pdbx_strand_id
1 'polypeptide(L)'
;MKSFLTSLLFCGLFAFQAIGQTKSTLQIKLNGYLNFSDRVADQTKSMIQCLAKYQRKVNRYKRYKSRLSRIYPPRCNYSIDYVYKKAQEGHLASLNSQVVTVKNIYEKIRQRNTALRDYCTRKTYLTDNYKFSDNTIKRLQQLFEELQSANEKLKQAVAQRGRTALGANELYSEQIAKMRQILAIEDNFQKKYFINLNDGRYVNPTEQQLAANVQKLSKLVATLPLLESNKVENFSLSRYYGSFKRSAKRLLDSRRKSWDKSLMDNTVYIYRSNTNYAYNTLVRDFNYFVKACKAKRIYFLKHSRVSPTFVLKKATSSYSKNPVVVVKTFTDKPTPALSVTSQSRPISQTTLAALNSYIHCLNETIDRNNALLRSIKAYHRRLQRIEAYRVDSSNTVGQGRRRRVYYPFYFTRSYYYPRSLFLMAEQKSKQLPQNYQMALNAQLQNIQNILEEIASLGSQLNAYLRKKSYKQDRFARSKQILERYQYLYKVFDTKRNRLYADILKIKASYAATNDVPVSDSEKEIAKALKLGLPVMDAANKFMRKESKDILAKSTATPLVEAFGSTQNIRYSREKRAEWRALRRIKTFVSAVSSITNAVGKYRVSPYTIKNLAYNYNYLVESYNDIAVSQGKHQRLMKMQYPQILTFGKVGYIPCDCGDANDDVDMTSMKGFAHNNLMLLLDVSGSMKDELPMLKKAMKYLVKIMRPEDHVSVVVFESRARVMLRPTSARYQDKILRAIDTLKSRGSTNGDAGIRMAYQVLQENYINQGNNRVIMVTDGEFTIKSSTFDLISNKAQQDISMSVFSFADQLRAYNKLRRVVEMGKGNYEVVSEGNAAYKMVREAQSKKLPGRKRRTRTKKNTKKPCDCNSSTVTKIEPPKIITTTKDSNGVNMTSMRGFAPNNLMLLLDVSGSMASKNKLPLLKTAFKKLIDIMRPEDEVSIVVYAGDASVVLKPTSASKPDLIKEIIDKLRARGKTDVKKGFKLAYKWITKNYKEEGNNRIILATDGEFPLSDYIYKLVRKRAEKGVRLSVFSFGNKNKFDSLQKLVEKGQGNYEHVDENNVQYKLVKEAQSTKVK
;
A
#
# COMPACT_ATOMS: atom_id res chain seq x y z
N MET A 1 -35.96 63.05 62.25
CA MET A 1 -35.45 61.68 62.05
C MET A 1 -35.74 61.07 60.67
N LYS A 2 -36.94 61.21 60.07
CA LYS A 2 -37.23 60.65 58.73
C LYS A 2 -36.38 61.26 57.58
N SER A 3 -36.02 62.54 57.65
CA SER A 3 -35.13 63.18 56.65
C SER A 3 -33.64 62.79 56.77
N PHE A 4 -33.23 62.23 57.91
CA PHE A 4 -31.85 61.80 58.15
C PHE A 4 -31.63 60.35 57.66
N LEU A 5 -32.65 59.49 57.78
CA LEU A 5 -32.61 58.12 57.24
C LEU A 5 -32.73 58.08 55.71
N THR A 6 -33.49 58.99 55.09
CA THR A 6 -33.54 59.09 53.62
C THR A 6 -32.25 59.64 53.02
N SER A 7 -31.55 60.55 53.71
CA SER A 7 -30.22 61.03 53.27
C SER A 7 -29.13 59.96 53.42
N LEU A 8 -29.17 59.12 54.47
CA LEU A 8 -28.26 57.98 54.64
C LEU A 8 -28.46 56.87 53.60
N LEU A 9 -29.71 56.58 53.19
CA LEU A 9 -30.01 55.66 52.09
C LEU A 9 -29.60 56.22 50.71
N PHE A 10 -29.75 57.53 50.48
CA PHE A 10 -29.29 58.20 49.27
C PHE A 10 -27.74 58.29 49.21
N CYS A 11 -27.07 58.62 50.32
CA CYS A 11 -25.60 58.64 50.43
C CYS A 11 -24.99 57.23 50.27
N GLY A 12 -25.65 56.18 50.76
CA GLY A 12 -25.26 54.79 50.50
C GLY A 12 -25.31 54.43 49.01
N LEU A 13 -26.39 54.77 48.30
CA LEU A 13 -26.53 54.56 46.86
C LEU A 13 -25.47 55.32 46.04
N PHE A 14 -25.13 56.57 46.42
CA PHE A 14 -24.06 57.35 45.80
C PHE A 14 -22.66 56.78 46.08
N ALA A 15 -22.39 56.30 47.30
CA ALA A 15 -21.12 55.67 47.65
C ALA A 15 -20.90 54.35 46.89
N PHE A 16 -21.94 53.51 46.75
CA PHE A 16 -21.88 52.28 45.95
C PHE A 16 -21.70 52.55 44.44
N GLN A 17 -22.32 53.62 43.91
CA GLN A 17 -22.10 54.05 42.53
C GLN A 17 -20.67 54.59 42.30
N ALA A 18 -20.13 55.39 43.23
CA ALA A 18 -18.78 55.92 43.18
C ALA A 18 -17.69 54.83 43.28
N ILE A 19 -17.86 53.84 44.16
CA ILE A 19 -16.96 52.67 44.27
C ILE A 19 -17.05 51.79 43.00
N GLY A 20 -18.23 51.66 42.40
CA GLY A 20 -18.43 50.96 41.13
C GLY A 20 -17.76 51.65 39.94
N GLN A 21 -17.85 52.98 39.86
CA GLN A 21 -17.23 53.79 38.80
C GLN A 21 -15.71 53.80 38.91
N THR A 22 -15.14 53.94 40.11
CA THR A 22 -13.68 53.90 40.35
C THR A 22 -13.07 52.55 39.97
N LYS A 23 -13.70 51.43 40.35
CA LYS A 23 -13.27 50.07 39.95
C LYS A 23 -13.38 49.83 38.44
N SER A 24 -14.44 50.32 37.79
CA SER A 24 -14.61 50.25 36.33
C SER A 24 -13.48 50.97 35.60
N THR A 25 -13.18 52.21 36.00
CA THR A 25 -12.11 53.04 35.43
C THR A 25 -10.74 52.39 35.61
N LEU A 26 -10.45 51.87 36.80
CA LEU A 26 -9.21 51.14 37.07
C LEU A 26 -9.10 49.86 36.22
N GLN A 27 -10.17 49.07 36.10
CA GLN A 27 -10.20 47.87 35.28
C GLN A 27 -9.97 48.18 33.79
N ILE A 28 -10.52 49.29 33.26
CA ILE A 28 -10.26 49.76 31.89
C ILE A 28 -8.78 50.05 31.71
N LYS A 29 -8.17 50.82 32.62
CA LYS A 29 -6.75 51.17 32.59
C LYS A 29 -5.87 49.91 32.62
N LEU A 30 -6.08 49.03 33.59
CA LEU A 30 -5.34 47.76 33.72
C LEU A 30 -5.50 46.86 32.49
N ASN A 31 -6.70 46.77 31.92
CA ASN A 31 -6.93 46.04 30.66
C ASN A 31 -6.29 46.73 29.44
N GLY A 32 -6.07 48.05 29.48
CA GLY A 32 -5.30 48.79 28.48
C GLY A 32 -3.86 48.26 28.36
N TYR A 33 -3.18 48.08 29.48
CA TYR A 33 -1.85 47.47 29.54
C TYR A 33 -1.86 46.02 29.01
N LEU A 34 -2.89 45.23 29.32
CA LEU A 34 -3.02 43.87 28.81
C LEU A 34 -3.31 43.83 27.30
N ASN A 35 -4.09 44.77 26.77
CA ASN A 35 -4.30 44.89 25.32
C ASN A 35 -3.00 45.27 24.60
N PHE A 36 -2.18 46.15 25.18
CA PHE A 36 -0.84 46.46 24.68
C PHE A 36 0.04 45.20 24.65
N SER A 37 0.10 44.48 25.76
CA SER A 37 0.84 43.22 25.88
C SER A 37 0.40 42.18 24.83
N ASP A 38 -0.91 42.06 24.60
CA ASP A 38 -1.49 41.12 23.64
C ASP A 38 -1.19 41.52 22.19
N ARG A 39 -1.22 42.82 21.90
CA ARG A 39 -0.84 43.35 20.58
C ARG A 39 0.65 43.17 20.30
N VAL A 40 1.51 43.35 21.31
CA VAL A 40 2.95 43.03 21.21
C VAL A 40 3.12 41.57 20.81
N ALA A 41 2.46 40.63 21.50
CA ALA A 41 2.53 39.20 21.16
C ALA A 41 2.11 38.90 19.70
N ASP A 42 1.08 39.57 19.18
CA ASP A 42 0.64 39.43 17.78
C ASP A 42 1.67 39.96 16.77
N GLN A 43 2.23 41.14 17.03
CA GLN A 43 3.24 41.72 16.13
C GLN A 43 4.53 40.90 16.16
N THR A 44 4.97 40.47 17.34
CA THR A 44 6.10 39.56 17.54
C THR A 44 5.92 38.28 16.71
N LYS A 45 4.74 37.64 16.76
CA LYS A 45 4.44 36.46 15.94
C LYS A 45 4.61 36.74 14.44
N SER A 46 4.07 37.86 13.97
CA SER A 46 4.09 38.25 12.55
C SER A 46 5.52 38.54 12.09
N MET A 47 6.33 39.20 12.93
CA MET A 47 7.76 39.43 12.70
C MET A 47 8.54 38.12 12.60
N ILE A 48 8.37 37.19 13.55
CA ILE A 48 9.06 35.90 13.52
C ILE A 48 8.70 35.10 12.26
N GLN A 49 7.43 35.11 11.84
CA GLN A 49 7.01 34.46 10.60
C GLN A 49 7.63 35.09 9.35
N CYS A 50 7.74 36.42 9.34
CA CYS A 50 8.45 37.17 8.29
C CYS A 50 9.94 36.79 8.25
N LEU A 51 10.63 36.80 9.39
CA LEU A 51 12.03 36.41 9.52
C LEU A 51 12.28 34.94 9.15
N ALA A 52 11.37 34.04 9.49
CA ALA A 52 11.42 32.63 9.08
C ALA A 52 11.35 32.45 7.55
N LYS A 53 10.64 33.32 6.82
CA LYS A 53 10.64 33.31 5.34
C LYS A 53 12.00 33.74 4.81
N TYR A 54 12.62 34.76 5.41
CA TYR A 54 13.96 35.23 5.07
C TYR A 54 15.03 34.17 5.33
N GLN A 55 15.11 33.65 6.56
CA GLN A 55 16.14 32.71 6.99
C GLN A 55 16.14 31.41 6.16
N ARG A 56 14.95 30.90 5.79
CA ARG A 56 14.84 29.76 4.86
C ARG A 56 15.46 30.03 3.50
N LYS A 57 15.28 31.24 2.96
CA LYS A 57 15.90 31.63 1.70
C LYS A 57 17.42 31.67 1.88
N VAL A 58 17.94 32.39 2.87
CA VAL A 58 19.39 32.45 3.17
C VAL A 58 20.01 31.05 3.26
N ASN A 59 19.41 30.15 4.03
CA ASN A 59 19.90 28.77 4.17
C ASN A 59 19.87 27.97 2.86
N ARG A 60 18.90 28.22 1.98
CA ARG A 60 18.85 27.62 0.64
C ARG A 60 19.97 28.14 -0.26
N TYR A 61 20.23 29.45 -0.22
CA TYR A 61 21.32 30.08 -0.97
C TYR A 61 22.69 29.57 -0.53
N LYS A 62 22.92 29.47 0.80
CA LYS A 62 24.14 28.88 1.37
C LYS A 62 24.40 27.44 0.89
N ARG A 63 23.34 26.66 0.63
CA ARG A 63 23.43 25.23 0.26
C ARG A 63 23.62 24.99 -1.24
N TYR A 64 23.03 25.80 -2.11
CA TYR A 64 22.95 25.54 -3.56
C TYR A 64 23.59 26.68 -4.36
N LYS A 65 24.87 26.97 -4.10
CA LYS A 65 25.65 28.15 -4.54
C LYS A 65 25.56 28.64 -6.02
N SER A 66 24.65 28.16 -6.90
CA SER A 66 24.66 28.53 -8.32
C SER A 66 23.32 28.59 -9.10
N ARG A 67 22.12 28.79 -8.51
CA ARG A 67 20.86 28.91 -9.31
C ARG A 67 19.79 29.92 -8.87
N LEU A 68 20.03 30.78 -7.90
CA LEU A 68 19.03 31.75 -7.43
C LEU A 68 19.63 33.15 -7.46
N SER A 69 18.92 34.13 -8.03
CA SER A 69 19.49 35.41 -8.49
C SER A 69 19.58 36.54 -7.44
N ARG A 70 18.83 36.50 -6.31
CA ARG A 70 18.90 37.54 -5.25
C ARG A 70 18.21 37.15 -3.94
N ILE A 71 18.82 37.47 -2.79
CA ILE A 71 18.12 37.41 -1.50
C ILE A 71 17.31 38.70 -1.31
N TYR A 72 15.99 38.54 -1.23
CA TYR A 72 15.11 39.67 -0.97
C TYR A 72 15.13 40.07 0.51
N PRO A 73 15.11 41.38 0.81
CA PRO A 73 15.05 41.86 2.19
C PRO A 73 13.78 41.38 2.91
N PRO A 74 13.85 41.09 4.23
CA PRO A 74 12.66 40.83 5.03
C PRO A 74 11.80 42.09 5.17
N ARG A 75 10.57 42.07 4.66
CA ARG A 75 9.60 43.18 4.78
C ARG A 75 8.72 43.00 6.03
N CYS A 76 9.31 43.13 7.22
CA CYS A 76 8.60 42.94 8.48
C CYS A 76 8.09 44.29 9.04
N ASN A 77 7.16 44.95 8.35
CA ASN A 77 6.67 46.27 8.76
C ASN A 77 5.49 46.16 9.73
N TYR A 78 5.76 46.26 11.03
CA TYR A 78 4.79 46.09 12.10
C TYR A 78 5.01 47.14 13.19
N SER A 79 3.97 47.93 13.52
CA SER A 79 4.04 48.98 14.54
C SER A 79 3.15 48.66 15.75
N ILE A 80 3.61 49.12 16.91
CA ILE A 80 2.88 49.12 18.18
C ILE A 80 2.63 50.55 18.70
N ASP A 81 2.89 51.59 17.91
CA ASP A 81 2.89 53.00 18.37
C ASP A 81 1.52 53.43 18.90
N TYR A 82 0.46 53.11 18.16
CA TYR A 82 -0.91 53.41 18.57
C TYR A 82 -1.28 52.78 19.92
N VAL A 83 -0.99 51.48 20.09
CA VAL A 83 -1.32 50.76 21.34
C VAL A 83 -0.38 51.13 22.49
N TYR A 84 0.84 51.58 22.19
CA TYR A 84 1.77 52.12 23.17
C TYR A 84 1.24 53.45 23.74
N LYS A 85 0.85 54.41 22.89
CA LYS A 85 0.25 55.68 23.31
C LYS A 85 -0.98 55.43 24.20
N LYS A 86 -1.88 54.55 23.73
CA LYS A 86 -3.08 54.15 24.47
C LYS A 86 -2.81 53.46 25.82
N ALA A 87 -1.67 52.77 25.98
CA ALA A 87 -1.30 52.19 27.26
C ALA A 87 -0.75 53.23 28.24
N GLN A 88 -0.06 54.26 27.75
CA GLN A 88 0.50 55.34 28.58
C GLN A 88 -0.59 56.22 29.21
N GLU A 89 -1.75 56.36 28.55
CA GLU A 89 -2.98 56.98 29.08
C GLU A 89 -3.53 56.30 30.35
N GLY A 90 -2.97 55.15 30.75
CA GLY A 90 -3.29 54.51 32.03
C GLY A 90 -2.78 55.30 33.24
N HIS A 91 -1.76 56.16 33.08
CA HIS A 91 -1.15 57.02 34.12
C HIS A 91 -0.72 56.29 35.42
N LEU A 92 -0.38 55.01 35.34
CA LEU A 92 0.17 54.26 36.48
C LEU A 92 1.70 54.16 36.31
N ALA A 93 2.45 55.02 36.99
CA ALA A 93 3.90 55.20 36.79
C ALA A 93 4.70 53.87 36.74
N SER A 94 4.45 52.96 37.69
CA SER A 94 5.14 51.66 37.74
C SER A 94 4.82 50.73 36.57
N LEU A 95 3.61 50.81 35.99
CA LEU A 95 3.22 50.04 34.81
C LEU A 95 3.63 50.74 33.51
N ASN A 96 3.59 52.07 33.46
CA ASN A 96 4.07 52.87 32.33
C ASN A 96 5.57 52.65 32.09
N SER A 97 6.37 52.58 33.16
CA SER A 97 7.80 52.22 33.07
C SER A 97 8.02 50.84 32.43
N GLN A 98 7.18 49.86 32.76
CA GLN A 98 7.25 48.52 32.15
C GLN A 98 6.80 48.53 30.67
N VAL A 99 5.80 49.34 30.31
CA VAL A 99 5.40 49.56 28.91
C VAL A 99 6.53 50.20 28.10
N VAL A 100 7.22 51.20 28.65
CA VAL A 100 8.42 51.81 28.03
C VAL A 100 9.51 50.78 27.83
N THR A 101 9.77 49.94 28.85
CA THR A 101 10.74 48.85 28.74
C THR A 101 10.42 47.91 27.56
N VAL A 102 9.17 47.44 27.47
CA VAL A 102 8.71 46.58 26.36
C VAL A 102 8.85 47.29 25.01
N LYS A 103 8.47 48.57 24.93
CA LYS A 103 8.59 49.40 23.73
C LYS A 103 10.04 49.55 23.27
N ASN A 104 10.96 49.84 24.19
CA ASN A 104 12.37 50.02 23.89
C ASN A 104 13.01 48.74 23.33
N ILE A 105 12.69 47.57 23.90
CA ILE A 105 13.16 46.29 23.37
C ILE A 105 12.55 46.04 21.97
N TYR A 106 11.26 46.32 21.79
CA TYR A 106 10.61 46.18 20.49
C TYR A 106 11.24 47.08 19.40
N GLU A 107 11.62 48.31 19.74
CA GLU A 107 12.32 49.20 18.81
C GLU A 107 13.74 48.71 18.49
N LYS A 108 14.48 48.16 19.46
CA LYS A 108 15.76 47.48 19.18
C LYS A 108 15.58 46.34 18.16
N ILE A 109 14.50 45.56 18.26
CA ILE A 109 14.17 44.51 17.28
C ILE A 109 13.89 45.12 15.90
N ARG A 110 13.11 46.21 15.83
CA ARG A 110 12.81 46.91 14.57
C ARG A 110 14.08 47.46 13.92
N GLN A 111 14.95 48.12 14.67
CA GLN A 111 16.22 48.64 14.19
C GLN A 111 17.09 47.52 13.57
N ARG A 112 17.20 46.37 14.25
CA ARG A 112 17.93 45.22 13.72
C ARG A 112 17.30 44.63 12.44
N ASN A 113 15.97 44.62 12.34
CA ASN A 113 15.29 44.22 11.11
C ASN A 113 15.53 45.20 9.96
N THR A 114 15.56 46.51 10.24
CA THR A 114 15.92 47.54 9.26
C THR A 114 17.35 47.34 8.78
N ALA A 115 18.31 47.15 9.69
CA ALA A 115 19.69 46.89 9.33
C ALA A 115 19.84 45.63 8.46
N LEU A 116 19.06 44.57 8.76
CA LEU A 116 19.02 43.35 7.95
C LEU A 116 18.42 43.58 6.56
N ARG A 117 17.41 44.45 6.43
CA ARG A 117 16.86 44.89 5.14
C ARG A 117 17.91 45.64 4.34
N ASP A 118 18.58 46.62 4.93
CA ASP A 118 19.55 47.48 4.24
C ASP A 118 20.78 46.66 3.79
N TYR A 119 21.20 45.70 4.60
CA TYR A 119 22.21 44.70 4.26
C TYR A 119 21.84 43.88 3.01
N CYS A 120 20.58 43.45 2.89
CA CYS A 120 20.11 42.72 1.71
C CYS A 120 19.96 43.63 0.48
N THR A 121 19.51 44.87 0.68
CA THR A 121 19.38 45.87 -0.39
C THR A 121 20.74 46.18 -1.01
N ARG A 122 21.75 46.43 -0.18
CA ARG A 122 23.15 46.71 -0.58
C ARG A 122 23.93 45.48 -1.08
N LYS A 123 23.33 44.28 -1.01
CA LYS A 123 23.96 43.00 -1.41
C LYS A 123 25.27 42.68 -0.68
N THR A 124 25.51 43.24 0.51
CA THR A 124 26.72 43.00 1.33
C THR A 124 26.93 41.51 1.65
N TYR A 125 25.88 40.69 1.59
CA TYR A 125 25.99 39.23 1.73
C TYR A 125 26.88 38.53 0.70
N LEU A 126 27.16 39.18 -0.44
CA LEU A 126 28.09 38.66 -1.43
C LEU A 126 29.54 38.78 -0.97
N THR A 127 29.87 39.75 -0.12
CA THR A 127 31.24 40.02 0.34
C THR A 127 31.51 39.41 1.71
N ASP A 128 30.58 39.52 2.65
CA ASP A 128 30.78 39.04 4.04
C ASP A 128 30.37 37.57 4.27
N ASN A 129 29.97 36.87 3.20
CA ASN A 129 29.48 35.50 3.23
C ASN A 129 28.44 35.24 4.34
N TYR A 130 27.47 36.15 4.49
CA TYR A 130 26.36 36.05 5.45
C TYR A 130 26.70 36.28 6.93
N LYS A 131 27.93 36.71 7.26
CA LYS A 131 28.36 36.88 8.66
C LYS A 131 27.49 37.90 9.41
N PHE A 132 27.18 39.04 8.79
CA PHE A 132 26.30 40.06 9.38
C PHE A 132 24.87 39.53 9.58
N SER A 133 24.33 38.81 8.59
CA SER A 133 23.00 38.20 8.67
C SER A 133 22.91 37.23 9.84
N ASP A 134 23.86 36.30 9.97
CA ASP A 134 23.88 35.30 11.03
C ASP A 134 24.01 35.93 12.42
N ASN A 135 24.88 36.93 12.57
CA ASN A 135 25.03 37.67 13.83
C ASN A 135 23.78 38.47 14.19
N THR A 136 23.15 39.12 13.20
CA THR A 136 21.90 39.87 13.40
C THR A 136 20.77 38.94 13.83
N ILE A 137 20.65 37.77 13.21
CA ILE A 137 19.63 36.76 13.56
C ILE A 137 19.85 36.20 14.97
N LYS A 138 21.10 35.95 15.39
CA LYS A 138 21.43 35.57 16.78
C LYS A 138 21.03 36.67 17.77
N ARG A 139 21.36 37.93 17.48
CA ARG A 139 21.00 39.06 18.35
C ARG A 139 19.49 39.27 18.42
N LEU A 140 18.80 39.12 17.29
CA LEU A 140 17.34 39.13 17.25
C LEU A 140 16.77 38.06 18.19
N GLN A 141 17.30 36.83 18.18
CA GLN A 141 16.84 35.77 19.07
C GLN A 141 16.84 36.21 20.55
N GLN A 142 17.97 36.76 21.02
CA GLN A 142 18.11 37.29 22.39
C GLN A 142 17.10 38.41 22.68
N LEU A 143 16.96 39.37 21.76
CA LEU A 143 16.00 40.47 21.93
C LEU A 143 14.54 39.99 21.99
N PHE A 144 14.19 38.94 21.24
CA PHE A 144 12.85 38.33 21.32
C PHE A 144 12.62 37.61 22.67
N GLU A 145 13.65 36.98 23.23
CA GLU A 145 13.61 36.38 24.58
C GLU A 145 13.50 37.46 25.68
N GLU A 146 14.29 38.54 25.57
CA GLU A 146 14.20 39.73 26.42
C GLU A 146 12.79 40.34 26.36
N LEU A 147 12.22 40.48 25.15
CA LEU A 147 10.87 41.01 24.94
C LEU A 147 9.80 40.12 25.57
N GLN A 148 9.91 38.79 25.44
CA GLN A 148 8.99 37.86 26.09
C GLN A 148 9.06 38.03 27.61
N SER A 149 10.26 38.07 28.19
CA SER A 149 10.46 38.26 29.64
C SER A 149 9.88 39.58 30.14
N ALA A 150 10.17 40.69 29.46
CA ALA A 150 9.65 42.01 29.81
C ALA A 150 8.11 42.07 29.71
N ASN A 151 7.53 41.46 28.67
CA ASN A 151 6.08 41.43 28.49
C ASN A 151 5.39 40.54 29.55
N GLU A 152 6.03 39.45 29.99
CA GLU A 152 5.53 38.63 31.10
C GLU A 152 5.60 39.38 32.44
N LYS A 153 6.67 40.12 32.70
CA LYS A 153 6.78 40.99 33.89
C LYS A 153 5.65 42.02 33.93
N LEU A 154 5.36 42.68 32.79
CA LEU A 154 4.22 43.59 32.67
C LEU A 154 2.90 42.91 33.02
N LYS A 155 2.64 41.72 32.47
CA LYS A 155 1.41 40.95 32.78
C LYS A 155 1.32 40.60 34.25
N GLN A 156 2.42 40.19 34.88
CA GLN A 156 2.46 39.86 36.30
C GLN A 156 2.22 41.09 37.18
N ALA A 157 2.83 42.23 36.86
CA ALA A 157 2.62 43.49 37.58
C ALA A 157 1.17 43.99 37.48
N VAL A 158 0.58 43.91 36.28
CA VAL A 158 -0.84 44.23 36.06
C VAL A 158 -1.74 43.28 36.85
N ALA A 159 -1.45 41.97 36.84
CA ALA A 159 -2.21 40.98 37.59
C ALA A 159 -2.10 41.21 39.10
N GLN A 160 -0.91 41.54 39.62
CA GLN A 160 -0.70 41.85 41.03
C GLN A 160 -1.50 43.07 41.46
N ARG A 161 -1.44 44.16 40.68
CA ARG A 161 -2.20 45.38 40.96
C ARG A 161 -3.71 45.17 40.83
N GLY A 162 -4.15 44.33 39.90
CA GLY A 162 -5.55 43.94 39.79
C GLY A 162 -6.06 43.14 40.99
N ARG A 163 -5.23 42.22 41.53
CA ARG A 163 -5.59 41.43 42.72
C ARG A 163 -5.81 42.32 43.95
N THR A 164 -4.94 43.30 44.17
CA THR A 164 -5.03 44.19 45.34
C THR A 164 -6.12 45.24 45.21
N ALA A 165 -6.37 45.77 44.00
CA ALA A 165 -7.19 46.98 43.82
C ALA A 165 -8.59 46.77 43.21
N LEU A 166 -8.87 45.64 42.55
CA LEU A 166 -10.23 45.34 42.04
C LEU A 166 -11.10 44.57 43.05
N GLY A 167 -10.47 44.00 44.10
CA GLY A 167 -11.10 43.18 45.14
C GLY A 167 -11.47 41.77 44.66
N ALA A 168 -11.58 40.80 45.57
CA ALA A 168 -12.19 39.51 45.27
C ALA A 168 -13.72 39.69 45.29
N ASN A 169 -14.36 39.71 44.12
CA ASN A 169 -15.81 39.53 44.07
C ASN A 169 -16.11 38.04 44.24
N GLU A 170 -16.85 37.65 45.28
CA GLU A 170 -17.18 36.24 45.54
C GLU A 170 -17.91 35.59 44.35
N LEU A 171 -18.74 36.37 43.65
CA LEU A 171 -19.52 35.90 42.51
C LEU A 171 -18.61 35.58 41.32
N TYR A 172 -18.61 34.31 40.91
CA TYR A 172 -17.79 33.73 39.83
C TYR A 172 -16.27 33.63 40.11
N SER A 173 -15.83 33.91 41.33
CA SER A 173 -14.40 33.84 41.72
C SER A 173 -13.79 32.45 41.46
N GLU A 174 -14.50 31.39 41.86
CA GLU A 174 -14.08 30.00 41.66
C GLU A 174 -13.98 29.63 40.17
N GLN A 175 -15.01 29.99 39.38
CA GLN A 175 -15.07 29.77 37.94
C GLN A 175 -13.86 30.41 37.27
N ILE A 176 -13.57 31.67 37.59
CA ILE A 176 -12.43 32.40 37.03
C ILE A 176 -11.11 31.82 37.49
N ALA A 177 -10.97 31.44 38.76
CA ALA A 177 -9.77 30.80 39.27
C ALA A 177 -9.44 29.53 38.46
N LYS A 178 -10.44 28.65 38.23
CA LYS A 178 -10.28 27.44 37.41
C LYS A 178 -9.97 27.75 35.94
N MET A 179 -10.67 28.73 35.33
CA MET A 179 -10.37 29.16 33.95
C MET A 179 -8.94 29.68 33.81
N ARG A 180 -8.45 30.46 34.78
CA ARG A 180 -7.07 30.97 34.82
C ARG A 180 -6.04 29.87 35.03
N GLN A 181 -6.33 28.85 35.84
CA GLN A 181 -5.43 27.69 35.98
C GLN A 181 -5.23 26.95 34.64
N ILE A 182 -6.31 26.77 33.86
CA ILE A 182 -6.23 26.18 32.52
C ILE A 182 -5.38 27.05 31.58
N LEU A 183 -5.63 28.36 31.58
CA LEU A 183 -4.85 29.31 30.78
C LEU A 183 -3.37 29.32 31.17
N ALA A 184 -3.05 29.23 32.46
CA ALA A 184 -1.67 29.18 32.95
C ALA A 184 -0.92 27.91 32.52
N ILE A 185 -1.59 26.75 32.51
CA ILE A 185 -0.99 25.51 31.97
C ILE A 185 -0.61 25.70 30.50
N GLU A 186 -1.49 26.31 29.72
CA GLU A 186 -1.25 26.53 28.30
C GLU A 186 -0.23 27.62 28.05
N ASP A 187 -0.22 28.71 28.80
CA ASP A 187 0.82 29.74 28.70
C ASP A 187 2.20 29.13 28.94
N ASN A 188 2.34 28.31 29.99
CA ASN A 188 3.59 27.58 30.27
C ASN A 188 3.97 26.61 29.15
N PHE A 189 2.99 26.01 28.48
CA PHE A 189 3.23 25.15 27.32
C PHE A 189 3.65 25.96 26.08
N GLN A 190 3.01 27.10 25.83
CA GLN A 190 3.30 27.99 24.70
C GLN A 190 4.68 28.66 24.84
N LYS A 191 5.12 28.99 26.06
CA LYS A 191 6.48 29.50 26.35
C LYS A 191 7.59 28.54 25.88
N LYS A 192 7.31 27.23 25.87
CA LYS A 192 8.26 26.18 25.44
C LYS A 192 8.13 25.81 23.96
N TYR A 193 7.22 26.45 23.23
CA TYR A 193 6.91 26.11 21.85
C TYR A 193 7.43 27.18 20.88
N PHE A 194 8.51 26.84 20.19
CA PHE A 194 9.31 27.79 19.41
C PHE A 194 9.14 27.60 17.90
N ILE A 195 9.36 28.66 17.13
CA ILE A 195 9.61 28.55 15.69
C ILE A 195 11.11 28.26 15.49
N ASN A 196 11.48 27.20 14.77
CA ASN A 196 12.84 27.05 14.27
C ASN A 196 12.99 27.96 13.05
N LEU A 197 13.81 29.00 13.17
CA LEU A 197 13.97 29.98 12.11
C LEU A 197 14.69 29.39 10.89
N ASN A 198 15.56 28.39 11.09
CA ASN A 198 16.38 27.83 10.02
C ASN A 198 15.59 27.13 8.91
N ASP A 199 14.48 26.49 9.26
CA ASP A 199 13.60 25.77 8.32
C ASP A 199 12.17 26.33 8.31
N GLY A 200 11.92 27.40 9.08
CA GLY A 200 10.64 28.08 9.22
C GLY A 200 9.52 27.22 9.80
N ARG A 201 9.89 26.18 10.55
CA ARG A 201 8.98 25.19 11.10
C ARG A 201 8.88 25.33 12.61
N TYR A 202 7.69 25.15 13.17
CA TYR A 202 7.59 25.00 14.62
C TYR A 202 8.36 23.77 15.11
N VAL A 203 9.03 23.93 16.24
CA VAL A 203 9.67 22.86 17.00
C VAL A 203 8.58 22.08 17.70
N ASN A 204 8.35 20.83 17.28
CA ASN A 204 7.35 19.98 17.91
C ASN A 204 7.73 19.72 19.38
N PRO A 205 6.76 19.72 20.32
CA PRO A 205 7.04 19.33 21.70
C PRO A 205 7.41 17.85 21.76
N THR A 206 8.14 17.49 22.81
CA THR A 206 8.45 16.09 23.09
C THR A 206 7.20 15.32 23.52
N GLU A 207 7.27 14.00 23.43
CA GLU A 207 6.20 13.12 23.91
C GLU A 207 5.90 13.37 25.40
N GLN A 208 6.93 13.48 26.24
CA GLN A 208 6.81 13.76 27.67
C GLN A 208 6.14 15.11 27.95
N GLN A 209 6.46 16.15 27.17
CA GLN A 209 5.84 17.46 27.30
C GLN A 209 4.33 17.41 26.97
N LEU A 210 3.95 16.64 25.95
CA LEU A 210 2.55 16.43 25.58
C LEU A 210 1.80 15.61 26.64
N ALA A 211 2.41 14.52 27.12
CA ALA A 211 1.84 13.68 28.18
C ALA A 211 1.54 14.50 29.44
N ALA A 212 2.53 15.25 29.94
CA ALA A 212 2.37 16.09 31.13
C ALA A 212 1.30 17.18 30.95
N ASN A 213 1.23 17.81 29.77
CA ASN A 213 0.21 18.81 29.46
C ASN A 213 -1.19 18.17 29.42
N VAL A 214 -1.36 17.03 28.74
CA VAL A 214 -2.64 16.31 28.68
C VAL A 214 -3.11 15.90 30.08
N GLN A 215 -2.22 15.35 30.92
CA GLN A 215 -2.57 14.97 32.29
C GLN A 215 -3.07 16.15 33.12
N LYS A 216 -2.34 17.28 33.11
CA LYS A 216 -2.72 18.49 33.85
C LYS A 216 -4.04 19.08 33.34
N LEU A 217 -4.22 19.20 32.02
CA LEU A 217 -5.47 19.70 31.43
C LEU A 217 -6.65 18.77 31.71
N SER A 218 -6.46 17.45 31.60
CA SER A 218 -7.55 16.48 31.81
C SER A 218 -8.11 16.58 33.22
N LYS A 219 -7.24 16.73 34.23
CA LYS A 219 -7.64 16.95 35.64
C LYS A 219 -8.45 18.25 35.79
N LEU A 220 -7.96 19.37 35.29
CA LEU A 220 -8.62 20.67 35.49
C LEU A 220 -9.93 20.81 34.71
N VAL A 221 -9.96 20.39 33.43
CA VAL A 221 -11.15 20.50 32.58
C VAL A 221 -12.31 19.69 33.14
N ALA A 222 -12.04 18.54 33.75
CA ALA A 222 -13.06 17.73 34.43
C ALA A 222 -13.65 18.41 35.67
N THR A 223 -12.89 19.28 36.35
CA THR A 223 -13.31 20.00 37.56
C THR A 223 -13.90 21.38 37.29
N LEU A 224 -14.20 21.74 36.03
CA LEU A 224 -14.82 23.02 35.71
C LEU A 224 -16.26 23.05 36.24
N PRO A 225 -16.60 23.96 37.20
CA PRO A 225 -17.91 23.98 37.82
C PRO A 225 -19.04 24.22 36.81
N LEU A 226 -20.28 23.95 37.24
CA LEU A 226 -21.46 24.40 36.51
C LEU A 226 -21.75 25.86 36.88
N LEU A 227 -22.38 26.59 35.97
CA LEU A 227 -23.01 27.85 36.31
C LEU A 227 -24.43 27.51 36.76
N GLU A 228 -24.73 27.69 38.05
CA GLU A 228 -26.07 27.47 38.60
C GLU A 228 -27.07 28.43 37.92
N SER A 229 -28.16 27.88 37.38
CA SER A 229 -29.22 28.65 36.71
C SER A 229 -29.81 29.76 37.58
N ASN A 230 -29.85 29.52 38.89
CA ASN A 230 -30.53 30.38 39.87
C ASN A 230 -29.67 31.60 40.26
N LYS A 231 -28.36 31.59 39.94
CA LYS A 231 -27.42 32.71 40.17
C LYS A 231 -27.11 33.51 38.91
N VAL A 232 -27.72 33.13 37.78
CA VAL A 232 -27.45 33.72 36.46
C VAL A 232 -28.75 34.27 35.88
N GLU A 233 -29.11 35.50 36.23
CA GLU A 233 -30.19 36.24 35.57
C GLU A 233 -29.87 36.59 34.09
N ASN A 234 -28.78 36.07 33.49
CA ASN A 234 -28.32 36.55 32.19
C ASN A 234 -27.74 35.48 31.23
N PHE A 235 -28.42 35.32 30.10
CA PHE A 235 -28.06 34.44 28.98
C PHE A 235 -26.63 34.63 28.45
N SER A 236 -26.09 35.87 28.43
CA SER A 236 -24.78 36.16 27.84
C SER A 236 -23.60 35.55 28.61
N LEU A 237 -23.63 35.59 29.95
CA LEU A 237 -22.59 35.02 30.82
C LEU A 237 -22.53 33.50 30.70
N SER A 238 -23.70 32.85 30.80
CA SER A 238 -23.83 31.40 30.61
C SER A 238 -23.31 30.97 29.23
N ARG A 239 -23.65 31.72 28.18
CA ARG A 239 -23.18 31.46 26.81
C ARG A 239 -21.66 31.53 26.68
N TYR A 240 -21.00 32.56 27.23
CA TYR A 240 -19.55 32.72 27.10
C TYR A 240 -18.77 31.73 27.96
N TYR A 241 -19.23 31.44 29.18
CA TYR A 241 -18.63 30.38 30.01
C TYR A 241 -18.79 29.00 29.38
N GLY A 242 -19.98 28.68 28.86
CA GLY A 242 -20.21 27.45 28.11
C GLY A 242 -19.32 27.35 26.85
N SER A 243 -19.06 28.49 26.19
CA SER A 243 -18.11 28.56 25.07
C SER A 243 -16.68 28.27 25.52
N PHE A 244 -16.23 28.85 26.64
CA PHE A 244 -14.94 28.53 27.23
C PHE A 244 -14.80 27.03 27.58
N LYS A 245 -15.80 26.41 28.23
CA LYS A 245 -15.78 24.96 28.53
C LYS A 245 -15.61 24.12 27.26
N ARG A 246 -16.36 24.45 26.20
CA ARG A 246 -16.23 23.78 24.89
C ARG A 246 -14.85 23.99 24.28
N SER A 247 -14.32 25.20 24.33
CA SER A 247 -12.98 25.52 23.81
C SER A 247 -11.86 24.83 24.61
N ALA A 248 -12.00 24.72 25.93
CA ALA A 248 -11.07 23.97 26.79
C ALA A 248 -11.09 22.48 26.47
N LYS A 249 -12.27 21.89 26.27
CA LYS A 249 -12.41 20.50 25.82
C LYS A 249 -11.80 20.28 24.43
N ARG A 250 -12.07 21.16 23.46
CA ARG A 250 -11.47 21.10 22.12
C ARG A 250 -9.94 21.20 22.16
N LEU A 251 -9.39 22.03 23.04
CA LEU A 251 -7.96 22.14 23.25
C LEU A 251 -7.38 20.85 23.83
N LEU A 252 -7.99 20.31 24.89
CA LEU A 252 -7.61 19.02 25.47
C LEU A 252 -7.64 17.90 24.42
N ASP A 253 -8.71 17.81 23.63
CA ASP A 253 -8.83 16.80 22.55
C ASP A 253 -7.76 16.97 21.47
N SER A 254 -7.40 18.22 21.14
CA SER A 254 -6.29 18.54 20.23
C SER A 254 -4.93 18.10 20.80
N ARG A 255 -4.71 18.30 22.12
CA ARG A 255 -3.50 17.86 22.83
C ARG A 255 -3.42 16.34 22.94
N ARG A 256 -4.52 15.67 23.26
CA ARG A 256 -4.65 14.21 23.26
C ARG A 256 -4.29 13.61 21.91
N LYS A 257 -4.89 14.11 20.82
CA LYS A 257 -4.55 13.69 19.45
C LYS A 257 -3.08 13.92 19.11
N SER A 258 -2.50 15.01 19.59
CA SER A 258 -1.08 15.32 19.37
C SER A 258 -0.17 14.38 20.15
N TRP A 259 -0.53 14.05 21.39
CA TRP A 259 0.15 13.08 22.21
C TRP A 259 0.09 11.69 21.59
N ASP A 260 -1.10 11.18 21.27
CA ASP A 260 -1.26 9.84 20.67
C ASP A 260 -0.40 9.67 19.41
N LYS A 261 -0.35 10.71 18.57
CA LYS A 261 0.41 10.70 17.31
C LYS A 261 1.90 10.98 17.46
N SER A 262 2.39 11.33 18.64
CA SER A 262 3.79 11.70 18.84
C SER A 262 4.77 10.54 18.58
N LEU A 263 4.29 9.29 18.65
CA LEU A 263 5.07 8.08 18.33
C LEU A 263 5.22 7.82 16.82
N MET A 264 4.53 8.58 15.96
CA MET A 264 4.61 8.40 14.51
C MET A 264 5.90 9.05 13.95
N ASP A 265 6.56 8.37 13.00
CA ASP A 265 7.79 8.86 12.38
C ASP A 265 7.60 10.09 11.44
N ASN A 266 6.37 10.54 11.18
CA ASN A 266 6.06 11.60 10.19
C ASN A 266 5.09 12.70 10.68
N THR A 267 5.26 13.16 11.91
CA THR A 267 4.36 14.14 12.59
C THR A 267 4.41 15.58 12.05
N VAL A 268 5.16 15.86 10.98
CA VAL A 268 5.45 17.22 10.49
C VAL A 268 4.20 18.05 10.15
N TYR A 269 3.09 17.42 9.74
CA TYR A 269 1.90 18.12 9.23
C TYR A 269 0.73 18.25 10.22
N ILE A 270 0.60 17.38 11.23
CA ILE A 270 -0.64 17.31 12.04
C ILE A 270 -0.62 18.32 13.20
N TYR A 271 0.55 18.76 13.64
CA TYR A 271 0.69 19.57 14.85
C TYR A 271 0.45 21.08 14.65
N ARG A 272 0.50 21.59 13.41
CA ARG A 272 0.77 23.02 13.14
C ARG A 272 -0.42 23.97 13.05
N SER A 273 -1.61 23.54 12.62
CA SER A 273 -2.75 24.45 12.40
C SER A 273 -3.74 24.49 13.56
N ASN A 274 -4.00 23.35 14.21
CA ASN A 274 -5.16 23.22 15.09
C ASN A 274 -4.86 23.54 16.57
N THR A 275 -3.61 23.46 17.01
CA THR A 275 -3.21 23.67 18.41
C THR A 275 -3.19 25.15 18.79
N ASN A 276 -2.58 26.00 17.97
CA ASN A 276 -2.57 27.45 18.18
C ASN A 276 -3.95 28.08 17.99
N TYR A 277 -4.76 27.55 17.08
CA TYR A 277 -6.14 27.98 16.90
C TYR A 277 -6.99 27.69 18.15
N ALA A 278 -6.88 26.49 18.72
CA ALA A 278 -7.62 26.12 19.92
C ALA A 278 -7.23 26.97 21.15
N TYR A 279 -5.93 27.24 21.36
CA TYR A 279 -5.46 28.13 22.42
C TYR A 279 -5.98 29.58 22.22
N ASN A 280 -5.88 30.13 21.01
CA ASN A 280 -6.39 31.47 20.72
C ASN A 280 -7.91 31.59 20.95
N THR A 281 -8.66 30.55 20.58
CA THR A 281 -10.11 30.47 20.82
C THR A 281 -10.40 30.46 22.33
N LEU A 282 -9.63 29.71 23.11
CA LEU A 282 -9.76 29.65 24.57
C LEU A 282 -9.55 31.03 25.22
N VAL A 283 -8.47 31.74 24.86
CA VAL A 283 -8.17 33.09 25.36
C VAL A 283 -9.27 34.08 24.99
N ARG A 284 -9.76 34.01 23.74
CA ARG A 284 -10.86 34.85 23.26
C ARG A 284 -12.14 34.62 24.06
N ASP A 285 -12.53 33.37 24.27
CA ASP A 285 -13.76 33.03 25.00
C ASP A 285 -13.66 33.48 26.47
N PHE A 286 -12.49 33.37 27.10
CA PHE A 286 -12.23 33.95 28.42
C PHE A 286 -12.40 35.47 28.43
N ASN A 287 -11.82 36.17 27.46
CA ASN A 287 -11.91 37.63 27.36
C ASN A 287 -13.34 38.12 27.08
N TYR A 288 -14.14 37.36 26.34
CA TYR A 288 -15.57 37.65 26.18
C TYR A 288 -16.36 37.43 27.47
N PHE A 289 -16.05 36.38 28.23
CA PHE A 289 -16.64 36.17 29.56
C PHE A 289 -16.33 37.36 30.48
N VAL A 290 -15.07 37.79 30.56
CA VAL A 290 -14.66 38.97 31.35
C VAL A 290 -15.37 40.26 30.87
N LYS A 291 -15.56 40.42 29.55
CA LYS A 291 -16.32 41.55 29.00
C LYS A 291 -17.79 41.53 29.46
N ALA A 292 -18.42 40.36 29.49
CA ALA A 292 -19.78 40.20 29.98
C ALA A 292 -19.89 40.44 31.50
N CYS A 293 -18.89 40.02 32.30
CA CYS A 293 -18.81 40.35 33.73
C CYS A 293 -18.80 41.86 33.96
N LYS A 294 -18.02 42.61 33.17
CA LYS A 294 -17.95 44.08 33.28
C LYS A 294 -19.31 44.74 33.08
N ALA A 295 -20.12 44.27 32.13
CA ALA A 295 -21.46 44.79 31.88
C ALA A 295 -22.40 44.63 33.09
N LYS A 296 -22.03 43.79 34.06
CA LYS A 296 -22.73 43.57 35.33
C LYS A 296 -21.99 44.15 36.53
N ARG A 297 -21.07 45.10 36.29
CA ARG A 297 -20.24 45.73 37.34
C ARG A 297 -19.36 44.73 38.12
N ILE A 298 -19.03 43.59 37.50
CA ILE A 298 -18.11 42.59 38.04
C ILE A 298 -16.77 42.73 37.30
N TYR A 299 -15.74 43.14 38.03
CA TYR A 299 -14.50 43.63 37.42
C TYR A 299 -13.36 42.61 37.49
N PHE A 300 -13.15 41.86 36.41
CA PHE A 300 -12.01 40.97 36.25
C PHE A 300 -11.04 41.44 35.16
N LEU A 301 -9.78 41.03 35.25
CA LEU A 301 -8.79 41.33 34.21
C LEU A 301 -8.92 40.36 33.03
N LYS A 302 -8.71 40.87 31.81
CA LYS A 302 -8.53 40.05 30.61
C LYS A 302 -7.29 39.16 30.72
N HIS A 303 -7.17 38.18 29.83
CA HIS A 303 -5.98 37.38 29.62
C HIS A 303 -5.24 37.85 28.36
N SER A 304 -3.93 38.01 28.46
CA SER A 304 -3.05 38.38 27.34
C SER A 304 -2.18 37.20 26.94
N ARG A 305 -2.00 36.99 25.64
CA ARG A 305 -1.25 35.86 25.08
C ARG A 305 0.24 35.92 25.45
N VAL A 306 0.91 34.77 25.33
CA VAL A 306 2.37 34.68 25.45
C VAL A 306 3.02 35.22 24.18
N SER A 307 3.99 36.13 24.33
CA SER A 307 4.83 36.58 23.21
C SER A 307 5.66 35.40 22.69
N PRO A 308 5.56 35.01 21.41
CA PRO A 308 6.34 33.89 20.90
C PRO A 308 7.83 34.24 20.76
N THR A 309 8.68 33.22 20.83
CA THR A 309 10.12 33.31 20.54
C THR A 309 10.50 32.29 19.47
N PHE A 310 11.77 32.30 19.05
CA PHE A 310 12.30 31.37 18.06
C PHE A 310 13.64 30.80 18.49
N VAL A 311 14.06 29.71 17.85
CA VAL A 311 15.38 29.09 18.07
C VAL A 311 16.11 28.90 16.75
N LEU A 312 17.43 28.84 16.83
CA LEU A 312 18.34 28.55 15.70
C LEU A 312 18.90 27.14 15.79
N LYS A 313 18.03 26.13 15.95
CA LYS A 313 18.48 24.74 15.94
C LYS A 313 18.96 24.41 14.53
N LYS A 314 20.19 23.90 14.38
CA LYS A 314 20.63 23.28 13.12
C LYS A 314 19.52 22.33 12.67
N ALA A 315 19.18 22.35 11.39
CA ALA A 315 18.28 21.35 10.85
C ALA A 315 18.96 19.99 11.06
N THR A 316 18.68 19.33 12.18
CA THR A 316 18.84 17.88 12.27
C THR A 316 18.11 17.38 11.05
N SER A 317 18.80 16.58 10.23
CA SER A 317 18.24 16.15 8.95
C SER A 317 16.78 15.77 9.15
N SER A 318 15.90 16.24 8.26
CA SER A 318 14.53 15.72 8.21
C SER A 318 14.61 14.21 8.39
N TYR A 319 13.91 13.65 9.37
CA TYR A 319 14.18 12.35 10.01
C TYR A 319 15.25 12.38 11.13
N SER A 320 15.10 13.32 12.08
CA SER A 320 15.67 13.15 13.42
C SER A 320 15.39 11.73 13.87
N LYS A 321 16.48 11.02 14.19
CA LYS A 321 16.50 9.69 14.79
C LYS A 321 15.51 9.73 15.98
N ASN A 322 14.27 9.32 15.79
CA ASN A 322 13.46 8.93 16.94
C ASN A 322 14.30 7.86 17.63
N PRO A 323 14.73 8.06 18.89
CA PRO A 323 15.34 6.97 19.63
C PRO A 323 14.37 5.79 19.50
N VAL A 324 14.91 4.60 19.23
CA VAL A 324 14.10 3.39 19.30
C VAL A 324 13.54 3.40 20.70
N VAL A 325 12.24 3.68 20.85
CA VAL A 325 11.56 3.51 22.12
C VAL A 325 11.50 2.00 22.28
N VAL A 326 12.54 1.44 22.89
CA VAL A 326 12.54 0.06 23.35
C VAL A 326 11.60 0.05 24.53
N VAL A 327 10.34 -0.31 24.27
CA VAL A 327 9.42 -0.67 25.34
C VAL A 327 9.79 -2.09 25.73
N LYS A 328 9.77 -2.39 27.04
CA LYS A 328 9.88 -3.75 27.58
C LYS A 328 8.96 -4.71 26.82
N THR A 329 9.47 -5.91 26.55
CA THR A 329 8.67 -7.04 26.07
C THR A 329 7.49 -7.28 27.01
N PHE A 330 6.30 -7.46 26.44
CA PHE A 330 5.10 -7.77 27.19
C PHE A 330 5.31 -9.04 28.02
N THR A 331 5.08 -8.89 29.31
CA THR A 331 4.99 -9.96 30.30
C THR A 331 3.58 -9.90 30.86
N ASP A 332 2.87 -11.02 30.87
CA ASP A 332 1.50 -11.09 31.37
C ASP A 332 1.51 -10.93 32.89
N LYS A 333 0.85 -9.89 33.39
CA LYS A 333 0.74 -9.66 34.84
C LYS A 333 -0.58 -10.26 35.36
N PRO A 334 -0.57 -10.92 36.53
CA PRO A 334 -1.80 -11.37 37.14
C PRO A 334 -2.74 -10.19 37.36
N THR A 335 -4.03 -10.39 37.13
CA THR A 335 -5.08 -9.38 37.34
C THR A 335 -5.98 -9.81 38.48
N PRO A 336 -6.39 -8.91 39.39
CA PRO A 336 -7.35 -9.22 40.44
C PRO A 336 -8.62 -9.87 39.88
N ALA A 337 -9.21 -10.80 40.64
CA ALA A 337 -10.51 -11.37 40.29
C ALA A 337 -11.60 -10.30 40.39
N LEU A 338 -12.56 -10.32 39.45
CA LEU A 338 -13.73 -9.47 39.53
C LEU A 338 -14.79 -10.16 40.41
N SER A 339 -15.05 -9.60 41.58
CA SER A 339 -16.21 -9.97 42.42
C SER A 339 -17.30 -8.93 42.21
N VAL A 340 -18.48 -9.35 41.76
CA VAL A 340 -19.62 -8.47 41.43
C VAL A 340 -20.78 -8.75 42.37
N THR A 341 -21.35 -7.69 42.96
CA THR A 341 -22.52 -7.77 43.83
C THR A 341 -23.75 -7.25 43.11
N SER A 342 -24.89 -7.95 43.25
CA SER A 342 -26.17 -7.52 42.72
C SER A 342 -26.59 -6.17 43.35
N GLN A 343 -27.13 -5.27 42.52
CA GLN A 343 -27.55 -3.93 42.89
C GLN A 343 -29.03 -3.78 42.58
N SER A 344 -29.84 -3.48 43.60
CA SER A 344 -31.28 -3.26 43.46
C SER A 344 -31.62 -1.98 42.69
N ARG A 345 -30.68 -1.03 42.61
CA ARG A 345 -30.86 0.24 41.91
C ARG A 345 -30.40 0.13 40.44
N PRO A 346 -31.05 0.85 39.51
CA PRO A 346 -30.58 0.96 38.15
C PRO A 346 -29.19 1.62 38.06
N ILE A 347 -28.44 1.29 37.00
CA ILE A 347 -27.09 1.83 36.81
C ILE A 347 -27.12 3.35 36.63
N SER A 348 -26.28 4.07 37.38
CA SER A 348 -26.17 5.52 37.24
C SER A 348 -25.54 5.91 35.90
N GLN A 349 -25.86 7.11 35.39
CA GLN A 349 -25.27 7.63 34.16
C GLN A 349 -23.74 7.77 34.26
N THR A 350 -23.20 8.11 35.44
CA THR A 350 -21.76 8.26 35.66
C THR A 350 -21.05 6.91 35.64
N THR A 351 -21.60 5.90 36.31
CA THR A 351 -21.12 4.52 36.27
C THR A 351 -21.13 3.98 34.84
N LEU A 352 -22.23 4.18 34.12
CA LEU A 352 -22.34 3.74 32.72
C LEU A 352 -21.35 4.46 31.80
N ALA A 353 -21.16 5.78 31.98
CA ALA A 353 -20.19 6.56 31.22
C ALA A 353 -18.73 6.16 31.51
N ALA A 354 -18.46 5.59 32.70
CA ALA A 354 -17.17 4.98 33.04
C ALA A 354 -17.00 3.64 32.32
N LEU A 355 -17.98 2.74 32.37
CA LEU A 355 -17.94 1.47 31.61
C LEU A 355 -17.78 1.70 30.09
N ASN A 356 -18.53 2.64 29.53
CA ASN A 356 -18.43 3.04 28.12
C ASN A 356 -17.05 3.61 27.75
N SER A 357 -16.31 4.18 28.70
CA SER A 357 -14.97 4.72 28.40
C SER A 357 -13.94 3.62 28.14
N TYR A 358 -14.06 2.47 28.80
CA TYR A 358 -13.26 1.28 28.47
C TYR A 358 -13.61 0.77 27.08
N ILE A 359 -14.90 0.58 26.77
CA ILE A 359 -15.34 0.07 25.46
C ILE A 359 -14.93 1.01 24.33
N HIS A 360 -15.05 2.32 24.53
CA HIS A 360 -14.58 3.31 23.57
C HIS A 360 -13.06 3.21 23.34
N CYS A 361 -12.27 3.07 24.41
CA CYS A 361 -10.83 2.87 24.32
C CYS A 361 -10.47 1.58 23.55
N LEU A 362 -11.19 0.49 23.78
CA LEU A 362 -10.98 -0.78 23.08
C LEU A 362 -11.35 -0.70 21.60
N ASN A 363 -12.48 -0.08 21.26
CA ASN A 363 -12.92 0.10 19.88
C ASN A 363 -11.93 0.94 19.07
N GLU A 364 -11.50 2.09 19.60
CA GLU A 364 -10.48 2.90 18.94
C GLU A 364 -9.16 2.12 18.77
N THR A 365 -8.79 1.29 19.75
CA THR A 365 -7.61 0.42 19.65
C THR A 365 -7.76 -0.62 18.54
N ILE A 366 -8.94 -1.26 18.41
CA ILE A 366 -9.24 -2.22 17.34
C ILE A 366 -9.08 -1.54 15.98
N ASP A 367 -9.63 -0.34 15.80
CA ASP A 367 -9.53 0.38 14.52
C ASP A 367 -8.08 0.73 14.14
N ARG A 368 -7.27 1.19 15.11
CA ARG A 368 -5.84 1.45 14.88
C ARG A 368 -5.08 0.17 14.54
N ASN A 369 -5.38 -0.93 15.23
CA ASN A 369 -4.78 -2.23 14.96
C ASN A 369 -5.18 -2.78 13.59
N ASN A 370 -6.45 -2.69 13.20
CA ASN A 370 -6.93 -3.07 11.87
C ASN A 370 -6.17 -2.32 10.77
N ALA A 371 -5.84 -1.03 10.99
CA ALA A 371 -5.00 -0.27 10.07
C ALA A 371 -3.56 -0.79 10.00
N LEU A 372 -2.95 -1.16 11.14
CA LEU A 372 -1.61 -1.76 11.18
C LEU A 372 -1.57 -3.13 10.51
N LEU A 373 -2.56 -3.99 10.76
CA LEU A 373 -2.67 -5.32 10.15
C LEU A 373 -2.61 -5.27 8.62
N ARG A 374 -3.20 -4.24 7.99
CA ARG A 374 -3.09 -4.03 6.53
C ARG A 374 -1.63 -3.82 6.10
N SER A 375 -0.88 -3.00 6.84
CA SER A 375 0.54 -2.74 6.59
C SER A 375 1.39 -4.00 6.80
N ILE A 376 1.14 -4.74 7.90
CA ILE A 376 1.82 -6.02 8.20
C ILE A 376 1.62 -7.02 7.05
N LYS A 377 0.36 -7.23 6.61
CA LYS A 377 0.03 -8.14 5.50
C LYS A 377 0.63 -7.69 4.17
N ALA A 378 0.64 -6.39 3.88
CA ALA A 378 1.26 -5.85 2.67
C ALA A 378 2.78 -6.06 2.67
N TYR A 379 3.41 -5.86 3.82
CA TYR A 379 4.84 -6.08 4.00
C TYR A 379 5.21 -7.57 3.87
N HIS A 380 4.48 -8.47 4.52
CA HIS A 380 4.70 -9.92 4.41
C HIS A 380 4.59 -10.41 2.96
N ARG A 381 3.54 -10.02 2.22
CA ARG A 381 3.40 -10.34 0.78
C ARG A 381 4.59 -9.86 -0.06
N ARG A 382 5.19 -8.74 0.32
CA ARG A 382 6.33 -8.18 -0.38
C ARG A 382 7.61 -8.95 -0.08
N LEU A 383 7.80 -9.43 1.15
CA LEU A 383 8.90 -10.36 1.47
C LEU A 383 8.80 -11.63 0.63
N GLN A 384 7.62 -12.25 0.55
CA GLN A 384 7.39 -13.45 -0.27
C GLN A 384 7.75 -13.22 -1.74
N ARG A 385 7.43 -12.05 -2.31
CA ARG A 385 7.82 -11.70 -3.69
C ARG A 385 9.33 -11.56 -3.87
N ILE A 386 10.04 -11.05 -2.87
CA ILE A 386 11.51 -10.93 -2.91
C ILE A 386 12.13 -12.31 -2.88
N GLU A 387 11.62 -13.21 -2.05
CA GLU A 387 12.07 -14.60 -1.98
C GLU A 387 11.79 -15.34 -3.29
N ALA A 388 10.59 -15.24 -3.84
CA ALA A 388 10.24 -15.84 -5.13
C ALA A 388 11.13 -15.33 -6.29
N TYR A 389 11.41 -14.02 -6.34
CA TYR A 389 12.30 -13.46 -7.36
C TYR A 389 13.72 -14.03 -7.29
N ARG A 390 14.22 -14.35 -6.08
CA ARG A 390 15.56 -14.94 -5.92
C ARG A 390 15.61 -16.35 -6.53
N VAL A 391 14.57 -17.14 -6.32
CA VAL A 391 14.43 -18.50 -6.90
C VAL A 391 14.35 -18.45 -8.44
N ASP A 392 13.60 -17.49 -9.00
CA ASP A 392 13.55 -17.33 -10.47
C ASP A 392 14.91 -16.84 -11.05
N SER A 393 15.66 -16.04 -10.28
CA SER A 393 16.97 -15.52 -10.71
C SER A 393 18.11 -16.54 -10.67
N SER A 394 18.03 -17.58 -9.83
CA SER A 394 18.99 -18.69 -9.84
C SER A 394 18.79 -19.61 -11.06
N ASN A 395 17.60 -19.60 -11.67
CA ASN A 395 17.28 -20.39 -12.86
C ASN A 395 17.41 -19.61 -14.19
N THR A 396 17.86 -18.35 -14.15
CA THR A 396 18.03 -17.51 -15.35
C THR A 396 19.48 -17.08 -15.54
N VAL A 397 20.26 -17.90 -16.23
CA VAL A 397 21.59 -17.52 -16.74
C VAL A 397 21.39 -16.68 -18.00
N GLY A 398 21.54 -15.35 -17.87
CA GLY A 398 21.48 -14.43 -19.01
C GLY A 398 21.16 -13.00 -18.58
N GLN A 399 22.12 -12.08 -18.69
CA GLN A 399 21.92 -10.68 -18.33
C GLN A 399 21.05 -9.94 -19.35
N GLY A 400 19.91 -9.43 -18.90
CA GLY A 400 19.08 -8.48 -19.65
C GLY A 400 18.05 -7.82 -18.74
N ARG A 401 18.46 -6.73 -18.06
CA ARG A 401 17.72 -5.94 -17.05
C ARG A 401 17.29 -6.74 -15.81
N ARG A 402 18.19 -6.82 -14.80
CA ARG A 402 17.81 -7.17 -13.41
C ARG A 402 16.61 -6.30 -13.01
N ARG A 403 15.41 -6.90 -12.89
CA ARG A 403 14.24 -6.16 -12.40
C ARG A 403 14.60 -5.63 -11.03
N ARG A 404 14.43 -4.31 -10.83
CA ARG A 404 14.78 -3.66 -9.57
C ARG A 404 13.89 -4.27 -8.47
N VAL A 405 14.47 -5.13 -7.65
CA VAL A 405 13.77 -5.73 -6.50
C VAL A 405 13.41 -4.60 -5.55
N TYR A 406 12.12 -4.30 -5.46
CA TYR A 406 11.64 -3.19 -4.66
C TYR A 406 11.57 -3.65 -3.19
N TYR A 407 12.61 -3.37 -2.42
CA TYR A 407 12.68 -3.65 -0.98
C TYR A 407 11.65 -2.84 -0.21
N PRO A 408 10.88 -3.45 0.72
CA PRO A 408 9.87 -2.74 1.49
C PRO A 408 10.47 -1.52 2.19
N PHE A 409 9.85 -0.36 2.01
CA PHE A 409 10.30 0.88 2.60
C PHE A 409 9.21 1.36 3.55
N TYR A 410 9.53 1.32 4.85
CA TYR A 410 8.69 1.67 6.00
C TYR A 410 7.52 0.72 6.28
N PHE A 411 7.39 0.32 7.55
CA PHE A 411 6.44 -0.68 8.02
C PHE A 411 5.30 -0.06 8.88
N THR A 412 5.54 1.08 9.54
CA THR A 412 4.58 1.69 10.49
C THR A 412 4.53 3.23 10.49
N ARG A 413 4.79 3.91 9.37
CA ARG A 413 4.84 5.40 9.32
C ARG A 413 3.62 6.10 9.93
N SER A 414 2.47 5.41 9.95
CA SER A 414 1.18 5.97 10.36
C SER A 414 0.49 5.26 11.53
N TYR A 415 1.14 4.31 12.21
CA TYR A 415 0.52 3.63 13.36
C TYR A 415 0.79 4.36 14.67
N TYR A 416 -0.23 4.40 15.53
CA TYR A 416 -0.16 4.75 16.94
C TYR A 416 -1.33 4.08 17.66
N TYR A 417 -1.20 3.87 18.97
CA TYR A 417 -2.31 3.44 19.82
C TYR A 417 -2.81 4.62 20.68
N PRO A 418 -4.10 4.65 21.06
CA PRO A 418 -4.74 5.84 21.63
C PRO A 418 -4.47 5.99 23.15
N ARG A 419 -3.22 6.28 23.54
CA ARG A 419 -2.78 6.48 24.95
C ARG A 419 -3.69 7.39 25.75
N SER A 420 -4.16 8.46 25.13
CA SER A 420 -5.05 9.41 25.77
C SER A 420 -6.39 8.82 26.20
N LEU A 421 -6.88 7.78 25.51
CA LEU A 421 -8.10 7.07 25.88
C LEU A 421 -7.89 6.10 27.03
N PHE A 422 -6.70 5.50 27.17
CA PHE A 422 -6.33 4.71 28.35
C PHE A 422 -6.37 5.58 29.61
N LEU A 423 -5.71 6.74 29.56
CA LEU A 423 -5.77 7.73 30.63
C LEU A 423 -7.20 8.20 30.92
N MET A 424 -8.02 8.40 29.88
CA MET A 424 -9.41 8.82 30.04
C MET A 424 -10.26 7.73 30.71
N ALA A 425 -10.06 6.46 30.35
CA ALA A 425 -10.75 5.33 30.95
C ALA A 425 -10.39 5.19 32.45
N GLU A 426 -9.11 5.25 32.78
CA GLU A 426 -8.61 5.23 34.15
C GLU A 426 -9.12 6.42 34.99
N GLN A 427 -9.24 7.60 34.39
CA GLN A 427 -9.78 8.77 35.11
C GLN A 427 -11.28 8.62 35.39
N LYS A 428 -12.05 8.13 34.41
CA LYS A 428 -13.48 7.91 34.56
C LYS A 428 -13.79 6.72 35.47
N SER A 429 -12.91 5.73 35.55
CA SER A 429 -13.08 4.56 36.41
C SER A 429 -13.17 4.90 37.89
N LYS A 430 -12.71 6.08 38.30
CA LYS A 430 -12.86 6.58 39.68
C LYS A 430 -14.32 6.77 40.12
N GLN A 431 -15.26 6.71 39.18
CA GLN A 431 -16.70 6.72 39.44
C GLN A 431 -17.27 5.31 39.65
N LEU A 432 -16.43 4.27 39.60
CA LEU A 432 -16.80 2.88 39.87
C LEU A 432 -16.39 2.51 41.30
N PRO A 433 -17.08 1.53 41.92
CA PRO A 433 -16.60 0.87 43.13
C PRO A 433 -15.13 0.43 43.02
N GLN A 434 -14.38 0.54 44.12
CA GLN A 434 -12.93 0.34 44.15
C GLN A 434 -12.50 -1.05 43.65
N ASN A 435 -13.24 -2.10 44.03
CA ASN A 435 -13.02 -3.47 43.55
C ASN A 435 -13.16 -3.59 42.03
N TYR A 436 -14.18 -2.96 41.43
CA TYR A 436 -14.37 -2.93 39.97
C TYR A 436 -13.24 -2.15 39.29
N GLN A 437 -12.89 -0.98 39.84
CA GLN A 437 -11.80 -0.15 39.33
C GLN A 437 -10.48 -0.94 39.27
N MET A 438 -10.09 -1.60 40.37
CA MET A 438 -8.84 -2.35 40.46
C MET A 438 -8.77 -3.48 39.43
N ALA A 439 -9.84 -4.28 39.32
CA ALA A 439 -9.89 -5.40 38.37
C ALA A 439 -9.85 -4.92 36.91
N LEU A 440 -10.68 -3.94 36.54
CA LEU A 440 -10.75 -3.43 35.16
C LEU A 440 -9.48 -2.68 34.74
N ASN A 441 -8.89 -1.85 35.62
CA ASN A 441 -7.68 -1.12 35.29
C ASN A 441 -6.45 -2.02 35.18
N ALA A 442 -6.33 -3.07 35.99
CA ALA A 442 -5.26 -4.06 35.84
C ALA A 442 -5.34 -4.77 34.48
N GLN A 443 -6.55 -5.16 34.05
CA GLN A 443 -6.77 -5.73 32.72
C GLN A 443 -6.46 -4.75 31.60
N LEU A 444 -6.91 -3.49 31.73
CA LEU A 444 -6.64 -2.43 30.76
C LEU A 444 -5.14 -2.14 30.63
N GLN A 445 -4.40 -2.15 31.74
CA GLN A 445 -2.94 -1.95 31.75
C GLN A 445 -2.21 -3.08 31.01
N ASN A 446 -2.63 -4.33 31.18
CA ASN A 446 -2.07 -5.45 30.41
C ASN A 446 -2.28 -5.25 28.91
N ILE A 447 -3.49 -4.83 28.51
CA ILE A 447 -3.79 -4.50 27.11
C ILE A 447 -2.88 -3.36 26.62
N GLN A 448 -2.69 -2.32 27.42
CA GLN A 448 -1.79 -1.20 27.09
C GLN A 448 -0.36 -1.68 26.85
N ASN A 449 0.18 -2.53 27.72
CA ASN A 449 1.54 -3.06 27.61
C ASN A 449 1.73 -3.87 26.30
N ILE A 450 0.71 -4.63 25.88
CA ILE A 450 0.75 -5.35 24.59
C ILE A 450 0.87 -4.35 23.41
N LEU A 451 0.09 -3.26 23.44
CA LEU A 451 0.09 -2.26 22.38
C LEU A 451 1.40 -1.47 22.32
N GLU A 452 2.02 -1.24 23.48
CA GLU A 452 3.33 -0.63 23.59
C GLU A 452 4.42 -1.50 22.95
N GLU A 453 4.40 -2.82 23.17
CA GLU A 453 5.30 -3.74 22.47
C GLU A 453 5.02 -3.74 20.95
N ILE A 454 3.74 -3.80 20.53
CA ILE A 454 3.33 -3.72 19.11
C ILE A 454 3.91 -2.45 18.44
N ALA A 455 3.85 -1.31 19.13
CA ALA A 455 4.43 -0.06 18.64
C ALA A 455 5.97 -0.13 18.57
N SER A 456 6.61 -0.66 19.62
CA SER A 456 8.07 -0.82 19.69
C SER A 456 8.62 -1.72 18.60
N LEU A 457 7.98 -2.87 18.34
CA LEU A 457 8.33 -3.77 17.23
C LEU A 457 8.28 -3.06 15.88
N GLY A 458 7.35 -2.13 15.71
CA GLY A 458 7.22 -1.34 14.48
C GLY A 458 8.41 -0.40 14.31
N SER A 459 8.83 0.26 15.38
CA SER A 459 10.03 1.10 15.41
C SER A 459 11.30 0.29 15.19
N GLN A 460 11.42 -0.89 15.80
CA GLN A 460 12.54 -1.81 15.59
C GLN A 460 12.63 -2.25 14.13
N LEU A 461 11.50 -2.62 13.50
CA LEU A 461 11.47 -3.01 12.10
C LEU A 461 11.81 -1.84 11.17
N ASN A 462 11.30 -0.63 11.43
CA ASN A 462 11.70 0.57 10.68
C ASN A 462 13.20 0.85 10.80
N ALA A 463 13.77 0.73 11.99
CA ALA A 463 15.20 0.94 12.22
C ALA A 463 16.05 -0.09 11.47
N TYR A 464 15.66 -1.37 11.54
CA TYR A 464 16.26 -2.48 10.82
C TYR A 464 16.22 -2.28 9.29
N LEU A 465 15.07 -1.88 8.75
CA LEU A 465 14.90 -1.59 7.32
C LEU A 465 15.75 -0.38 6.88
N ARG A 466 15.79 0.68 7.70
CA ARG A 466 16.57 1.90 7.43
C ARG A 466 18.07 1.62 7.39
N LYS A 467 18.57 0.81 8.33
CA LYS A 467 19.98 0.37 8.39
C LYS A 467 20.35 -0.63 7.28
N LYS A 468 19.36 -1.12 6.52
CA LYS A 468 19.53 -2.17 5.49
C LYS A 468 20.12 -3.48 6.03
N SER A 469 19.95 -3.76 7.32
CA SER A 469 20.44 -4.98 7.98
C SER A 469 19.89 -6.26 7.34
N TYR A 470 18.72 -6.19 6.69
CA TYR A 470 18.14 -7.28 5.89
C TYR A 470 19.02 -7.82 4.75
N LYS A 471 20.05 -7.07 4.35
CA LYS A 471 21.03 -7.56 3.37
C LYS A 471 21.94 -8.64 3.97
N GLN A 472 22.20 -8.59 5.27
CA GLN A 472 23.10 -9.49 5.99
C GLN A 472 22.36 -10.75 6.45
N ASP A 473 21.27 -10.59 7.20
CA ASP A 473 20.52 -11.70 7.82
C ASP A 473 19.40 -12.28 6.93
N ARG A 474 19.31 -11.81 5.68
CA ARG A 474 18.28 -12.21 4.70
C ARG A 474 16.84 -12.13 5.24
N PHE A 475 16.50 -11.08 5.98
CA PHE A 475 15.16 -10.88 6.57
C PHE A 475 14.82 -11.75 7.79
N ALA A 476 15.78 -12.45 8.39
CA ALA A 476 15.56 -13.26 9.60
C ALA A 476 14.91 -12.44 10.74
N ARG A 477 15.49 -11.27 11.10
CA ARG A 477 14.90 -10.41 12.14
C ARG A 477 13.50 -9.94 11.80
N SER A 478 13.25 -9.70 10.52
CA SER A 478 11.92 -9.29 10.07
C SER A 478 10.88 -10.39 10.25
N LYS A 479 11.24 -11.67 10.04
CA LYS A 479 10.34 -12.81 10.23
C LYS A 479 10.00 -13.00 11.71
N GLN A 480 11.01 -12.95 12.58
CA GLN A 480 10.82 -12.97 14.05
C GLN A 480 9.85 -11.88 14.53
N ILE A 481 9.98 -10.65 14.01
CA ILE A 481 9.07 -9.56 14.36
C ILE A 481 7.63 -9.86 13.90
N LEU A 482 7.45 -10.43 12.70
CA LEU A 482 6.12 -10.81 12.19
C LEU A 482 5.47 -11.92 13.01
N GLU A 483 6.24 -12.92 13.44
CA GLU A 483 5.79 -13.99 14.33
C GLU A 483 5.40 -13.42 15.70
N ARG A 484 6.21 -12.51 16.25
CA ARG A 484 5.89 -11.84 17.51
C ARG A 484 4.60 -11.02 17.40
N TYR A 485 4.34 -10.37 16.26
CA TYR A 485 3.04 -9.73 16.03
C TYR A 485 1.88 -10.72 16.10
N GLN A 486 1.99 -11.90 15.47
CA GLN A 486 0.91 -12.91 15.52
C GLN A 486 0.61 -13.33 16.96
N TYR A 487 1.64 -13.57 17.76
CA TYR A 487 1.49 -13.86 19.19
C TYR A 487 0.77 -12.72 19.93
N LEU A 488 1.26 -11.49 19.81
CA LEU A 488 0.70 -10.34 20.52
C LEU A 488 -0.75 -10.06 20.12
N TYR A 489 -1.11 -10.22 18.84
CA TYR A 489 -2.49 -10.06 18.40
C TYR A 489 -3.43 -11.14 18.95
N LYS A 490 -2.95 -12.39 19.10
CA LYS A 490 -3.71 -13.47 19.75
C LYS A 490 -3.96 -13.18 21.23
N VAL A 491 -2.92 -12.75 21.95
CA VAL A 491 -3.02 -12.40 23.38
C VAL A 491 -3.90 -11.17 23.57
N PHE A 492 -3.75 -10.14 22.73
CA PHE A 492 -4.59 -8.95 22.74
C PHE A 492 -6.07 -9.28 22.61
N ASP A 493 -6.44 -10.14 21.66
CA ASP A 493 -7.82 -10.57 21.42
C ASP A 493 -8.41 -11.25 22.68
N THR A 494 -7.65 -12.15 23.28
CA THR A 494 -8.03 -12.87 24.50
C THR A 494 -8.26 -11.92 25.68
N LYS A 495 -7.29 -11.02 25.95
CA LYS A 495 -7.37 -10.08 27.08
C LYS A 495 -8.48 -9.05 26.91
N ARG A 496 -8.69 -8.56 25.69
CA ARG A 496 -9.79 -7.64 25.38
C ARG A 496 -11.16 -8.30 25.61
N ASN A 497 -11.34 -9.54 25.13
CA ASN A 497 -12.61 -10.25 25.30
C ASN A 497 -12.92 -10.50 26.78
N ARG A 498 -11.90 -10.83 27.59
CA ARG A 498 -12.03 -10.93 29.05
C ARG A 498 -12.49 -9.62 29.68
N LEU A 499 -11.82 -8.51 29.36
CA LEU A 499 -12.20 -7.18 29.87
C LEU A 499 -13.63 -6.81 29.49
N TYR A 500 -14.04 -7.06 28.24
CA TYR A 500 -15.40 -6.77 27.80
C TYR A 500 -16.44 -7.66 28.48
N ALA A 501 -16.15 -8.95 28.68
CA ALA A 501 -17.03 -9.85 29.42
C ALA A 501 -17.23 -9.40 30.87
N ASP A 502 -16.16 -8.95 31.53
CA ASP A 502 -16.21 -8.42 32.89
C ASP A 502 -17.00 -7.10 32.98
N ILE A 503 -16.89 -6.22 31.97
CA ILE A 503 -17.76 -5.03 31.85
C ILE A 503 -19.24 -5.41 31.72
N LEU A 504 -19.55 -6.45 30.92
CA LEU A 504 -20.92 -6.94 30.77
C LEU A 504 -21.46 -7.53 32.08
N LYS A 505 -20.65 -8.27 32.84
CA LYS A 505 -21.02 -8.77 34.17
C LYS A 505 -21.36 -7.63 35.13
N ILE A 506 -20.53 -6.58 35.17
CA ILE A 506 -20.82 -5.38 35.98
C ILE A 506 -22.12 -4.72 35.53
N LYS A 507 -22.37 -4.57 34.22
CA LYS A 507 -23.64 -3.97 33.75
C LYS A 507 -24.86 -4.84 34.10
N ALA A 508 -24.71 -6.16 34.08
CA ALA A 508 -25.77 -7.12 34.38
C ALA A 508 -26.12 -7.18 35.87
N SER A 509 -25.22 -6.76 36.77
CA SER A 509 -25.47 -6.76 38.20
C SER A 509 -26.36 -5.60 38.68
N TYR A 510 -26.70 -4.64 37.83
CA TYR A 510 -27.63 -3.57 38.15
C TYR A 510 -29.04 -3.89 37.66
N ALA A 511 -30.05 -3.50 38.44
CA ALA A 511 -31.45 -3.62 38.06
C ALA A 511 -31.75 -3.00 36.68
N ALA A 512 -32.73 -3.57 35.99
CA ALA A 512 -33.20 -3.06 34.70
C ALA A 512 -33.81 -1.65 34.86
N THR A 513 -33.51 -0.76 33.92
CA THR A 513 -34.23 0.50 33.79
C THR A 513 -35.52 0.23 33.02
N ASN A 514 -36.65 0.30 33.69
CA ASN A 514 -37.95 0.43 33.03
C ASN A 514 -38.04 1.88 32.49
N ASP A 515 -38.62 2.10 31.32
CA ASP A 515 -38.96 3.43 30.74
C ASP A 515 -37.91 4.24 29.94
N VAL A 516 -37.02 3.59 29.17
CA VAL A 516 -36.30 4.32 28.08
C VAL A 516 -36.80 3.88 26.71
N PRO A 517 -37.53 4.74 25.97
CA PRO A 517 -37.96 4.45 24.60
C PRO A 517 -36.78 4.03 23.72
N VAL A 518 -36.90 2.87 23.07
CA VAL A 518 -35.90 2.35 22.13
C VAL A 518 -36.40 2.61 20.72
N SER A 519 -35.65 3.35 19.91
CA SER A 519 -36.01 3.52 18.49
C SER A 519 -35.97 2.18 17.77
N ASP A 520 -36.84 1.98 16.77
CA ASP A 520 -36.88 0.72 16.02
C ASP A 520 -35.56 0.44 15.29
N SER A 521 -34.88 1.50 14.83
CA SER A 521 -33.53 1.40 14.27
C SER A 521 -32.54 0.76 15.24
N GLU A 522 -32.62 1.13 16.52
CA GLU A 522 -31.74 0.58 17.55
C GLU A 522 -32.08 -0.89 17.86
N LYS A 523 -33.37 -1.23 17.94
CA LYS A 523 -33.84 -2.61 18.15
C LYS A 523 -33.34 -3.54 17.04
N GLU A 524 -33.51 -3.13 15.78
CA GLU A 524 -33.10 -3.93 14.62
C GLU A 524 -31.58 -4.08 14.54
N ILE A 525 -30.81 -3.01 14.80
CA ILE A 525 -29.34 -3.12 14.84
C ILE A 525 -28.91 -4.05 15.98
N ALA A 526 -29.49 -3.93 17.17
CA ALA A 526 -29.14 -4.78 18.31
C ALA A 526 -29.44 -6.25 18.04
N LYS A 527 -30.60 -6.55 17.42
CA LYS A 527 -30.98 -7.90 16.98
C LYS A 527 -30.01 -8.45 15.93
N ALA A 528 -29.66 -7.66 14.92
CA ALA A 528 -28.69 -8.05 13.89
C ALA A 528 -27.28 -8.31 14.47
N LEU A 529 -26.82 -7.51 15.44
CA LEU A 529 -25.54 -7.73 16.12
C LEU A 529 -25.56 -9.02 16.94
N LYS A 530 -26.66 -9.30 17.68
CA LYS A 530 -26.81 -10.53 18.47
C LYS A 530 -26.75 -11.77 17.57
N LEU A 531 -27.55 -11.79 16.50
CA LEU A 531 -27.61 -12.92 15.57
C LEU A 531 -26.35 -13.04 14.68
N GLY A 532 -25.65 -11.93 14.45
CA GLY A 532 -24.41 -11.88 13.67
C GLY A 532 -23.16 -12.35 14.43
N LEU A 533 -23.15 -12.32 15.76
CA LEU A 533 -21.96 -12.65 16.55
C LEU A 533 -21.45 -14.10 16.32
N PRO A 534 -22.30 -15.16 16.31
CA PRO A 534 -21.85 -16.52 15.99
C PRO A 534 -21.26 -16.64 14.58
N VAL A 535 -21.80 -15.89 13.61
CA VAL A 535 -21.27 -15.83 12.24
C VAL A 535 -19.88 -15.21 12.23
N MET A 536 -19.66 -14.15 13.01
CA MET A 536 -18.36 -13.51 13.13
C MET A 536 -17.32 -14.44 13.79
N ASP A 537 -17.71 -15.21 14.81
CA ASP A 537 -16.87 -16.21 15.45
C ASP A 537 -16.48 -17.35 14.50
N ALA A 538 -17.45 -17.87 13.74
CA ALA A 538 -17.19 -18.87 12.70
C ALA A 538 -16.26 -18.34 11.61
N ALA A 539 -16.44 -17.08 11.17
CA ALA A 539 -15.56 -16.43 10.20
C ALA A 539 -14.12 -16.31 10.74
N ASN A 540 -13.96 -16.01 12.02
CA ASN A 540 -12.66 -15.92 12.65
C ASN A 540 -11.95 -17.28 12.76
N LYS A 541 -12.66 -18.32 13.20
CA LYS A 541 -12.14 -19.70 13.21
C LYS A 541 -11.73 -20.14 11.80
N PHE A 542 -12.52 -19.81 10.78
CA PHE A 542 -12.17 -20.06 9.38
C PHE A 542 -10.87 -19.36 8.97
N MET A 543 -10.72 -18.08 9.32
CA MET A 543 -9.49 -17.33 9.02
C MET A 543 -8.26 -17.95 9.69
N ARG A 544 -8.41 -18.53 10.90
CA ARG A 544 -7.36 -19.27 11.61
C ARG A 544 -7.15 -20.70 11.11
N LYS A 545 -7.97 -21.18 10.17
CA LYS A 545 -8.02 -22.57 9.68
C LYS A 545 -8.43 -23.58 10.76
N GLU A 546 -9.17 -23.15 11.77
CA GLU A 546 -9.62 -23.98 12.89
C GLU A 546 -10.96 -24.69 12.59
N SER A 547 -11.81 -24.10 11.74
CA SER A 547 -13.13 -24.66 11.40
C SER A 547 -13.65 -24.14 10.05
N LYS A 548 -14.55 -24.89 9.40
CA LYS A 548 -15.29 -24.51 8.19
C LYS A 548 -16.74 -24.09 8.43
N ASP A 549 -17.18 -23.96 9.68
CA ASP A 549 -18.59 -23.73 10.05
C ASP A 549 -19.20 -22.48 9.37
N ILE A 550 -18.40 -21.45 9.06
CA ILE A 550 -18.89 -20.25 8.35
C ILE A 550 -19.52 -20.56 6.98
N LEU A 551 -19.20 -21.72 6.39
CA LEU A 551 -19.78 -22.19 5.14
C LEU A 551 -21.11 -22.93 5.35
N ALA A 552 -21.44 -23.34 6.57
CA ALA A 552 -22.67 -24.06 6.89
C ALA A 552 -23.87 -23.11 6.88
N LYS A 553 -24.98 -23.54 6.26
CA LYS A 553 -26.22 -22.76 6.27
C LYS A 553 -26.73 -22.51 7.70
N SER A 554 -26.65 -23.52 8.57
CA SER A 554 -27.09 -23.47 9.97
C SER A 554 -26.45 -22.32 10.76
N THR A 555 -25.20 -21.96 10.48
CA THR A 555 -24.51 -20.84 11.12
C THR A 555 -25.15 -19.49 10.79
N ALA A 556 -25.73 -19.34 9.60
CA ALA A 556 -26.35 -18.10 9.15
C ALA A 556 -27.88 -18.09 9.27
N THR A 557 -28.53 -19.26 9.40
CA THR A 557 -29.99 -19.42 9.40
C THR A 557 -30.70 -18.40 10.31
N PRO A 558 -30.35 -18.25 11.61
CA PRO A 558 -31.06 -17.33 12.49
C PRO A 558 -31.01 -15.86 12.01
N LEU A 559 -29.86 -15.43 11.47
CA LEU A 559 -29.67 -14.08 10.96
C LEU A 559 -30.40 -13.87 9.62
N VAL A 560 -30.34 -14.87 8.72
CA VAL A 560 -30.95 -14.80 7.40
C VAL A 560 -32.47 -14.91 7.47
N GLU A 561 -33.03 -15.72 8.36
CA GLU A 561 -34.49 -15.77 8.56
C GLU A 561 -35.02 -14.46 9.15
N ALA A 562 -34.30 -13.87 10.11
CA ALA A 562 -34.70 -12.61 10.73
C ALA A 562 -34.68 -11.41 9.78
N PHE A 563 -33.83 -11.41 8.75
CA PHE A 563 -33.55 -10.21 7.93
C PHE A 563 -33.47 -10.45 6.41
N GLY A 564 -33.60 -11.68 5.93
CA GLY A 564 -33.40 -12.06 4.53
C GLY A 564 -34.43 -11.45 3.58
N SER A 565 -35.65 -11.23 4.07
CA SER A 565 -36.75 -10.59 3.33
C SER A 565 -36.75 -9.07 3.42
N THR A 566 -35.78 -8.43 4.10
CA THR A 566 -35.74 -6.96 4.26
C THR A 566 -35.76 -6.26 2.89
N GLN A 567 -36.92 -5.70 2.54
CA GLN A 567 -37.19 -5.13 1.21
C GLN A 567 -36.26 -3.95 0.87
N ASN A 568 -36.20 -3.57 -0.42
CA ASN A 568 -35.53 -2.33 -0.83
C ASN A 568 -36.34 -1.13 -0.35
N ILE A 569 -35.96 -0.58 0.80
CA ILE A 569 -36.65 0.57 1.39
C ILE A 569 -36.35 1.82 0.57
N ARG A 570 -37.40 2.49 0.09
CA ARG A 570 -37.28 3.81 -0.57
C ARG A 570 -36.77 4.83 0.46
N TYR A 571 -35.83 5.66 0.03
CA TYR A 571 -35.27 6.70 0.90
C TYR A 571 -36.29 7.80 1.17
N SER A 572 -36.45 8.21 2.44
CA SER A 572 -37.12 9.44 2.83
C SER A 572 -36.26 10.26 3.80
N ARG A 573 -36.44 11.59 3.82
CA ARG A 573 -35.70 12.46 4.75
C ARG A 573 -36.11 12.22 6.20
N GLU A 574 -37.39 11.96 6.44
CA GLU A 574 -37.98 11.71 7.77
C GLU A 574 -37.48 10.39 8.39
N LYS A 575 -37.39 9.31 7.60
CA LYS A 575 -36.91 7.99 8.07
C LYS A 575 -35.44 7.72 7.76
N ARG A 576 -34.62 8.77 7.63
CA ARG A 576 -33.22 8.65 7.21
C ARG A 576 -32.38 7.74 8.11
N ALA A 577 -32.62 7.75 9.42
CA ALA A 577 -31.90 6.90 10.38
C ALA A 577 -32.25 5.42 10.21
N GLU A 578 -33.54 5.12 10.12
CA GLU A 578 -34.09 3.78 9.91
C GLU A 578 -33.65 3.18 8.57
N TRP A 579 -33.76 3.97 7.49
CA TRP A 579 -33.28 3.58 6.18
C TRP A 579 -31.78 3.24 6.19
N ARG A 580 -30.96 4.03 6.87
CA ARG A 580 -29.52 3.76 7.02
C ARG A 580 -29.27 2.48 7.80
N ALA A 581 -29.99 2.24 8.89
CA ALA A 581 -29.86 1.05 9.72
C ALA A 581 -30.19 -0.21 8.91
N LEU A 582 -31.37 -0.27 8.29
CA LEU A 582 -31.84 -1.41 7.52
C LEU A 582 -30.95 -1.68 6.29
N ARG A 583 -30.46 -0.63 5.61
CA ARG A 583 -29.49 -0.78 4.51
C ARG A 583 -28.18 -1.42 4.97
N ARG A 584 -27.66 -1.04 6.14
CA ARG A 584 -26.44 -1.63 6.71
C ARG A 584 -26.68 -3.09 7.09
N ILE A 585 -27.81 -3.40 7.72
CA ILE A 585 -28.19 -4.78 8.08
C ILE A 585 -28.26 -5.65 6.83
N LYS A 586 -28.98 -5.19 5.80
CA LYS A 586 -29.09 -5.90 4.51
C LYS A 586 -27.74 -6.17 3.87
N THR A 587 -26.81 -5.20 3.93
CA THR A 587 -25.44 -5.35 3.40
C THR A 587 -24.68 -6.45 4.15
N PHE A 588 -24.80 -6.49 5.49
CA PHE A 588 -24.20 -7.55 6.30
C PHE A 588 -24.82 -8.92 6.02
N VAL A 589 -26.16 -9.03 6.03
CA VAL A 589 -26.90 -10.29 5.78
C VAL A 589 -26.61 -10.85 4.39
N SER A 590 -26.55 -9.98 3.37
CA SER A 590 -26.22 -10.38 2.00
C SER A 590 -24.78 -10.91 1.90
N ALA A 591 -23.83 -10.32 2.62
CA ALA A 591 -22.46 -10.81 2.67
C ALA A 591 -22.37 -12.19 3.35
N VAL A 592 -23.13 -12.42 4.43
CA VAL A 592 -23.23 -13.71 5.10
C VAL A 592 -23.84 -14.78 4.18
N SER A 593 -24.98 -14.47 3.56
CA SER A 593 -25.67 -15.36 2.61
C SER A 593 -24.79 -15.71 1.39
N SER A 594 -23.98 -14.76 0.91
CA SER A 594 -23.03 -15.02 -0.17
C SER A 594 -21.89 -15.98 0.24
N ILE A 595 -21.61 -16.21 1.51
CA ILE A 595 -20.56 -17.15 1.93
C ILE A 595 -21.14 -18.55 2.10
N THR A 596 -22.29 -18.67 2.76
CA THR A 596 -22.93 -19.97 3.02
C THR A 596 -23.49 -20.60 1.74
N ASN A 597 -23.90 -19.80 0.76
CA ASN A 597 -24.33 -20.29 -0.55
C ASN A 597 -23.19 -20.66 -1.50
N ALA A 598 -21.93 -20.44 -1.11
CA ALA A 598 -20.78 -20.69 -1.96
C ALA A 598 -20.44 -22.18 -2.10
N VAL A 599 -20.87 -23.01 -1.16
CA VAL A 599 -20.52 -24.43 -1.08
C VAL A 599 -20.87 -25.14 -2.40
N GLY A 600 -19.84 -25.66 -3.07
CA GLY A 600 -19.96 -26.37 -4.35
C GLY A 600 -20.25 -25.48 -5.58
N LYS A 601 -20.24 -24.15 -5.44
CA LYS A 601 -20.67 -23.23 -6.52
C LYS A 601 -19.60 -22.22 -6.94
N TYR A 602 -18.98 -21.53 -5.99
CA TYR A 602 -17.99 -20.47 -6.28
C TYR A 602 -17.02 -20.25 -5.11
N ARG A 603 -15.98 -19.45 -5.34
CA ARG A 603 -14.91 -19.22 -4.35
C ARG A 603 -15.34 -18.23 -3.27
N VAL A 604 -14.71 -18.33 -2.11
CA VAL A 604 -14.77 -17.28 -1.09
C VAL A 604 -13.35 -16.88 -0.70
N SER A 605 -12.96 -15.68 -1.05
CA SER A 605 -11.62 -15.16 -0.82
C SER A 605 -11.48 -14.68 0.62
N PRO A 606 -10.23 -14.53 1.10
CA PRO A 606 -10.01 -13.87 2.38
C PRO A 606 -10.45 -12.41 2.39
N TYR A 607 -10.69 -11.78 1.23
CA TYR A 607 -11.24 -10.43 1.17
C TYR A 607 -12.75 -10.44 1.47
N THR A 608 -13.50 -11.37 0.89
CA THR A 608 -14.93 -11.53 1.14
C THR A 608 -15.21 -11.82 2.62
N ILE A 609 -14.41 -12.66 3.26
CA ILE A 609 -14.53 -12.92 4.71
C ILE A 609 -14.18 -11.69 5.56
N LYS A 610 -13.15 -10.92 5.19
CA LYS A 610 -12.78 -9.69 5.92
C LYS A 610 -13.86 -8.61 5.82
N ASN A 611 -14.60 -8.56 4.72
CA ASN A 611 -15.71 -7.62 4.55
C ASN A 611 -16.85 -7.89 5.55
N LEU A 612 -17.01 -9.13 6.07
CA LEU A 612 -17.94 -9.40 7.16
C LEU A 612 -17.64 -8.56 8.41
N ALA A 613 -16.38 -8.58 8.86
CA ALA A 613 -15.96 -7.82 10.04
C ALA A 613 -16.14 -6.31 9.84
N TYR A 614 -15.90 -5.82 8.62
CA TYR A 614 -16.16 -4.43 8.28
C TYR A 614 -17.66 -4.09 8.41
N ASN A 615 -18.54 -4.89 7.77
CA ASN A 615 -19.99 -4.67 7.80
C ASN A 615 -20.56 -4.78 9.22
N TYR A 616 -20.12 -5.77 10.00
CA TYR A 616 -20.51 -5.95 11.40
C TYR A 616 -20.06 -4.75 12.26
N ASN A 617 -18.82 -4.29 12.12
CA ASN A 617 -18.33 -3.14 12.88
C ASN A 617 -19.05 -1.85 12.50
N TYR A 618 -19.52 -1.73 11.26
CA TYR A 618 -20.33 -0.60 10.83
C TYR A 618 -21.72 -0.57 11.49
N LEU A 619 -22.26 -1.75 11.84
CA LEU A 619 -23.45 -1.86 12.69
C LEU A 619 -23.13 -1.51 14.15
N VAL A 620 -21.98 -1.96 14.68
CA VAL A 620 -21.51 -1.60 16.03
C VAL A 620 -21.34 -0.08 16.17
N GLU A 621 -20.73 0.58 15.18
CA GLU A 621 -20.59 2.04 15.15
C GLU A 621 -21.96 2.73 15.15
N SER A 622 -22.89 2.31 14.29
CA SER A 622 -24.26 2.84 14.31
C SER A 622 -24.95 2.68 15.66
N TYR A 623 -24.82 1.51 16.28
CA TYR A 623 -25.37 1.27 17.61
C TYR A 623 -24.74 2.19 18.65
N ASN A 624 -23.41 2.33 18.64
CA ASN A 624 -22.68 3.14 19.60
C ASN A 624 -22.98 4.64 19.44
N ASP A 625 -23.16 5.13 18.22
CA ASP A 625 -23.56 6.51 17.95
C ASP A 625 -24.95 6.80 18.55
N ILE A 626 -25.90 5.85 18.41
CA ILE A 626 -27.22 5.95 19.03
C ILE A 626 -27.10 5.90 20.56
N ALA A 627 -26.35 4.92 21.10
CA ALA A 627 -26.16 4.71 22.53
C ALA A 627 -25.57 5.92 23.26
N VAL A 628 -24.77 6.76 22.58
CA VAL A 628 -24.18 7.99 23.15
C VAL A 628 -25.06 9.21 22.95
N SER A 629 -25.81 9.29 21.84
CA SER A 629 -26.60 10.47 21.50
C SER A 629 -27.84 10.67 22.38
N GLN A 630 -28.28 9.64 23.12
CA GLN A 630 -29.44 9.67 24.02
C GLN A 630 -29.24 10.43 25.35
N GLY A 631 -28.16 11.20 25.51
CA GLY A 631 -28.00 12.14 26.64
C GLY A 631 -28.00 11.47 28.02
N LYS A 632 -29.07 11.67 28.82
CA LYS A 632 -29.27 11.05 30.15
C LYS A 632 -29.59 9.55 30.08
N HIS A 633 -30.11 9.08 28.94
CA HIS A 633 -30.50 7.70 28.71
C HIS A 633 -29.46 6.92 27.91
N GLN A 634 -28.17 7.20 28.14
CA GLN A 634 -27.10 6.47 27.48
C GLN A 634 -27.22 4.98 27.72
N ARG A 635 -26.70 4.20 26.77
CA ARG A 635 -26.66 2.74 26.83
C ARG A 635 -25.24 2.24 26.84
N LEU A 636 -25.05 0.98 27.24
CA LEU A 636 -23.75 0.36 27.16
C LEU A 636 -23.37 0.15 25.69
N MET A 637 -22.22 0.67 25.28
CA MET A 637 -21.66 0.47 23.95
C MET A 637 -21.43 -1.02 23.65
N LYS A 638 -21.41 -1.36 22.38
CA LYS A 638 -20.96 -2.66 21.88
C LYS A 638 -19.49 -2.58 21.46
N MET A 639 -18.77 -3.67 21.71
CA MET A 639 -17.40 -3.82 21.27
C MET A 639 -17.33 -4.18 19.79
N GLN A 640 -16.42 -3.55 19.06
CA GLN A 640 -16.10 -3.92 17.68
C GLN A 640 -15.45 -5.31 17.63
N TYR A 641 -15.59 -5.94 16.48
CA TYR A 641 -15.02 -7.24 16.17
C TYR A 641 -13.69 -7.08 15.42
N PRO A 642 -12.55 -7.57 15.93
CA PRO A 642 -11.24 -7.33 15.34
C PRO A 642 -11.01 -8.12 14.06
N GLN A 643 -10.14 -7.63 13.17
CA GLN A 643 -9.61 -8.45 12.10
C GLN A 643 -8.48 -9.36 12.62
N ILE A 644 -8.39 -10.57 12.09
CA ILE A 644 -7.31 -11.51 12.45
C ILE A 644 -6.05 -11.25 11.61
N LEU A 645 -4.88 -11.32 12.24
CA LEU A 645 -3.60 -11.42 11.56
C LEU A 645 -3.35 -12.87 11.10
N THR A 646 -3.44 -13.11 9.80
CA THR A 646 -3.11 -14.39 9.18
C THR A 646 -2.12 -14.17 8.05
N PHE A 647 -1.16 -15.08 7.93
CA PHE A 647 -0.21 -15.15 6.82
C PHE A 647 -0.58 -16.34 5.92
N GLY A 648 -0.60 -16.14 4.61
CA GLY A 648 -1.03 -17.14 3.61
C GLY A 648 -2.39 -16.87 2.95
N LYS A 649 -2.69 -17.57 1.85
CA LYS A 649 -4.02 -17.57 1.22
C LYS A 649 -4.95 -18.42 2.11
N VAL A 650 -6.00 -17.80 2.66
CA VAL A 650 -7.07 -18.47 3.41
C VAL A 650 -8.36 -18.18 2.69
N GLY A 651 -9.00 -19.18 2.10
CA GLY A 651 -10.20 -19.01 1.32
C GLY A 651 -10.85 -20.36 1.05
N TYR A 652 -12.10 -20.33 0.63
CA TYR A 652 -12.81 -21.49 0.17
C TYR A 652 -12.69 -21.57 -1.35
N ILE A 653 -12.23 -22.72 -1.83
CA ILE A 653 -12.32 -23.09 -3.23
C ILE A 653 -13.22 -24.33 -3.25
N PRO A 654 -14.35 -24.28 -3.97
CA PRO A 654 -15.16 -25.47 -4.20
C PRO A 654 -14.25 -26.57 -4.74
N CYS A 655 -14.23 -27.70 -4.06
CA CYS A 655 -13.61 -28.89 -4.61
C CYS A 655 -14.56 -29.36 -5.71
N ASP A 656 -14.16 -29.30 -6.99
CA ASP A 656 -14.86 -30.06 -8.02
C ASP A 656 -14.48 -31.53 -7.82
N CYS A 657 -15.15 -32.18 -6.87
CA CYS A 657 -15.03 -33.61 -6.65
C CYS A 657 -15.69 -34.42 -7.79
N GLY A 658 -16.43 -33.74 -8.69
CA GLY A 658 -17.04 -34.33 -9.89
C GLY A 658 -16.04 -34.62 -11.01
N ASP A 659 -14.85 -34.00 -11.00
CA ASP A 659 -13.79 -34.26 -11.98
C ASP A 659 -13.19 -35.69 -11.83
N ALA A 660 -13.53 -36.42 -10.78
CA ALA A 660 -12.99 -37.76 -10.50
C ALA A 660 -13.53 -38.87 -11.43
N ASN A 661 -14.57 -38.57 -12.24
CA ASN A 661 -15.24 -39.56 -13.09
C ASN A 661 -14.96 -39.38 -14.60
N ASP A 662 -14.29 -38.30 -15.00
CA ASP A 662 -13.98 -38.01 -16.41
C ASP A 662 -12.56 -38.50 -16.75
N ASP A 663 -12.45 -39.49 -17.63
CA ASP A 663 -11.16 -39.91 -18.22
C ASP A 663 -10.70 -38.84 -19.25
N VAL A 664 -9.95 -37.83 -18.79
CA VAL A 664 -9.31 -36.83 -19.64
C VAL A 664 -7.88 -37.28 -19.97
N ASP A 665 -7.57 -37.46 -21.25
CA ASP A 665 -6.20 -37.77 -21.68
C ASP A 665 -5.35 -36.50 -21.66
N MET A 666 -4.55 -36.36 -20.61
CA MET A 666 -3.68 -35.19 -20.43
C MET A 666 -2.49 -35.15 -21.41
N THR A 667 -2.29 -36.18 -22.24
CA THR A 667 -1.10 -36.34 -23.10
C THR A 667 -1.38 -36.16 -24.59
N SER A 668 -2.64 -36.26 -25.04
CA SER A 668 -2.98 -36.27 -26.47
C SER A 668 -4.31 -35.59 -26.78
N MET A 669 -4.45 -35.10 -28.02
CA MET A 669 -5.73 -34.67 -28.61
C MET A 669 -6.29 -35.69 -29.62
N LYS A 670 -5.72 -36.90 -29.69
CA LYS A 670 -6.11 -37.92 -30.66
C LYS A 670 -7.54 -38.40 -30.40
N GLY A 671 -8.36 -38.48 -31.45
CA GLY A 671 -9.77 -38.93 -31.37
C GLY A 671 -10.79 -37.82 -31.12
N PHE A 672 -10.34 -36.56 -30.98
CA PHE A 672 -11.19 -35.39 -30.81
C PHE A 672 -11.17 -34.50 -32.06
N ALA A 673 -12.24 -33.72 -32.26
CA ALA A 673 -12.36 -32.77 -33.36
C ALA A 673 -11.22 -31.74 -33.33
N HIS A 674 -10.88 -31.15 -34.48
CA HIS A 674 -9.86 -30.10 -34.53
C HIS A 674 -10.32 -28.86 -33.76
N ASN A 675 -9.42 -28.31 -32.95
CA ASN A 675 -9.72 -27.24 -32.03
C ASN A 675 -9.58 -25.88 -32.70
N ASN A 676 -10.57 -25.01 -32.51
CA ASN A 676 -10.47 -23.58 -32.76
C ASN A 676 -10.78 -22.85 -31.46
N LEU A 677 -9.76 -22.67 -30.62
CA LEU A 677 -9.90 -22.15 -29.27
C LEU A 677 -9.65 -20.65 -29.22
N MET A 678 -10.67 -19.89 -28.85
CA MET A 678 -10.57 -18.49 -28.50
C MET A 678 -10.39 -18.34 -27.00
N LEU A 679 -9.17 -18.01 -26.57
CA LEU A 679 -8.86 -17.68 -25.19
C LEU A 679 -9.21 -16.20 -24.95
N LEU A 680 -10.37 -15.96 -24.35
CA LEU A 680 -10.84 -14.63 -23.96
C LEU A 680 -10.40 -14.33 -22.52
N LEU A 681 -9.30 -13.60 -22.36
CA LEU A 681 -8.59 -13.50 -21.08
C LEU A 681 -8.79 -12.14 -20.41
N ASP A 682 -9.30 -12.17 -19.19
CA ASP A 682 -9.25 -11.03 -18.28
C ASP A 682 -7.79 -10.78 -17.87
N VAL A 683 -7.29 -9.59 -18.17
CA VAL A 683 -5.97 -9.13 -17.74
C VAL A 683 -6.08 -7.88 -16.88
N SER A 684 -7.20 -7.70 -16.18
CA SER A 684 -7.42 -6.61 -15.24
C SER A 684 -6.47 -6.67 -14.04
N GLY A 685 -6.43 -5.60 -13.24
CA GLY A 685 -5.57 -5.52 -12.06
C GLY A 685 -5.85 -6.57 -10.98
N SER A 686 -7.08 -7.12 -10.91
CA SER A 686 -7.47 -8.16 -9.95
C SER A 686 -6.86 -9.52 -10.28
N MET A 687 -6.74 -9.84 -11.56
CA MET A 687 -6.14 -11.09 -12.08
C MET A 687 -4.65 -11.25 -11.78
N LYS A 688 -4.02 -10.28 -11.12
CA LYS A 688 -2.57 -10.26 -10.87
C LYS A 688 -2.04 -11.51 -10.17
N ASP A 689 -2.79 -12.05 -9.22
CA ASP A 689 -2.37 -13.21 -8.44
C ASP A 689 -2.73 -14.55 -9.14
N GLU A 690 -3.65 -14.54 -10.12
CA GLU A 690 -4.15 -15.74 -10.81
C GLU A 690 -3.56 -15.94 -12.21
N LEU A 691 -3.15 -14.86 -12.89
CA LEU A 691 -2.55 -14.88 -14.22
C LEU A 691 -1.30 -15.78 -14.33
N PRO A 692 -0.37 -15.84 -13.35
CA PRO A 692 0.78 -16.74 -13.43
C PRO A 692 0.39 -18.23 -13.53
N MET A 693 -0.62 -18.64 -12.78
CA MET A 693 -1.17 -19.99 -12.83
C MET A 693 -1.82 -20.26 -14.19
N LEU A 694 -2.62 -19.30 -14.67
CA LEU A 694 -3.27 -19.40 -15.98
C LEU A 694 -2.26 -19.58 -17.12
N LYS A 695 -1.14 -18.84 -17.07
CA LYS A 695 -0.05 -19.00 -18.04
C LYS A 695 0.50 -20.43 -18.05
N LYS A 696 0.70 -21.04 -16.88
CA LYS A 696 1.19 -22.43 -16.81
C LYS A 696 0.19 -23.40 -17.46
N ALA A 697 -1.11 -23.24 -17.17
CA ALA A 697 -2.17 -24.06 -17.76
C ALA A 697 -2.25 -23.91 -19.29
N MET A 698 -2.24 -22.68 -19.81
CA MET A 698 -2.27 -22.44 -21.26
C MET A 698 -1.03 -22.99 -21.96
N LYS A 699 0.16 -22.82 -21.36
CA LYS A 699 1.40 -23.39 -21.90
C LYS A 699 1.37 -24.91 -21.95
N TYR A 700 0.71 -25.54 -20.97
CA TYR A 700 0.51 -26.99 -20.97
C TYR A 700 -0.38 -27.42 -22.13
N LEU A 701 -1.55 -26.79 -22.28
CA LEU A 701 -2.49 -27.07 -23.37
C LEU A 701 -1.80 -26.95 -24.74
N VAL A 702 -1.09 -25.85 -25.00
CA VAL A 702 -0.41 -25.61 -26.28
C VAL A 702 0.60 -26.72 -26.64
N LYS A 703 1.24 -27.34 -25.64
CA LYS A 703 2.23 -28.40 -25.88
C LYS A 703 1.62 -29.71 -26.37
N ILE A 704 0.36 -29.98 -26.03
CA ILE A 704 -0.33 -31.23 -26.41
C ILE A 704 -1.29 -31.03 -27.60
N MET A 705 -1.47 -29.79 -28.07
CA MET A 705 -2.26 -29.47 -29.26
C MET A 705 -1.57 -29.96 -30.54
N ARG A 706 -2.37 -30.40 -31.52
CA ARG A 706 -1.91 -30.89 -32.82
C ARG A 706 -1.70 -29.72 -33.79
N PRO A 707 -0.89 -29.87 -34.85
CA PRO A 707 -0.66 -28.81 -35.83
C PRO A 707 -1.93 -28.21 -36.46
N GLU A 708 -3.01 -28.98 -36.57
CA GLU A 708 -4.31 -28.55 -37.13
C GLU A 708 -5.14 -27.74 -36.13
N ASP A 709 -4.83 -27.83 -34.84
CA ASP A 709 -5.51 -27.07 -33.81
C ASP A 709 -5.05 -25.60 -33.84
N HIS A 710 -5.98 -24.67 -33.60
CA HIS A 710 -5.75 -23.23 -33.65
C HIS A 710 -6.05 -22.57 -32.31
N VAL A 711 -5.22 -21.59 -31.95
CA VAL A 711 -5.40 -20.74 -30.78
C VAL A 711 -5.48 -19.28 -31.21
N SER A 712 -6.52 -18.60 -30.72
CA SER A 712 -6.64 -17.15 -30.74
C SER A 712 -6.64 -16.62 -29.31
N VAL A 713 -6.12 -15.42 -29.09
CA VAL A 713 -6.13 -14.79 -27.77
C VAL A 713 -6.65 -13.37 -27.89
N VAL A 714 -7.78 -13.11 -27.25
CA VAL A 714 -8.30 -11.75 -27.00
C VAL A 714 -8.12 -11.46 -25.52
N VAL A 715 -7.56 -10.30 -25.19
CA VAL A 715 -7.44 -9.87 -23.80
C VAL A 715 -8.35 -8.68 -23.56
N PHE A 716 -8.93 -8.60 -22.37
CA PHE A 716 -9.71 -7.45 -21.96
C PHE A 716 -9.26 -6.91 -20.61
N GLU A 717 -9.23 -5.58 -20.54
CA GLU A 717 -9.05 -4.78 -19.33
C GLU A 717 -10.05 -3.61 -19.41
N SER A 718 -9.60 -2.35 -19.33
CA SER A 718 -10.43 -1.19 -19.67
C SER A 718 -10.93 -1.20 -21.12
N ARG A 719 -10.24 -1.93 -22.01
CA ARG A 719 -10.57 -2.14 -23.44
C ARG A 719 -10.28 -3.58 -23.83
N ALA A 720 -10.91 -4.06 -24.90
CA ALA A 720 -10.58 -5.33 -25.54
C ALA A 720 -9.52 -5.13 -26.62
N ARG A 721 -8.62 -6.10 -26.78
CA ARG A 721 -7.66 -6.14 -27.88
C ARG A 721 -7.30 -7.57 -28.28
N VAL A 722 -7.05 -7.77 -29.56
CA VAL A 722 -6.49 -9.02 -30.08
C VAL A 722 -5.01 -9.09 -29.71
N MET A 723 -4.65 -10.12 -28.96
CA MET A 723 -3.27 -10.40 -28.54
C MET A 723 -2.61 -11.40 -29.48
N LEU A 724 -3.39 -12.37 -29.97
CA LEU A 724 -2.98 -13.36 -30.94
C LEU A 724 -4.15 -13.62 -31.89
N ARG A 725 -3.96 -13.32 -33.17
CA ARG A 725 -4.87 -13.74 -34.24
C ARG A 725 -4.85 -15.27 -34.38
N PRO A 726 -5.86 -15.90 -35.01
CA PRO A 726 -5.90 -17.35 -35.20
C PRO A 726 -4.55 -17.89 -35.67
N THR A 727 -3.93 -18.72 -34.83
CA THR A 727 -2.58 -19.23 -35.04
C THR A 727 -2.60 -20.74 -34.81
N SER A 728 -2.23 -21.49 -35.85
CA SER A 728 -2.05 -22.94 -35.77
C SER A 728 -1.02 -23.29 -34.69
N ALA A 729 -1.28 -24.36 -33.94
CA ALA A 729 -0.37 -24.90 -32.95
C ALA A 729 0.92 -25.45 -33.56
N ARG A 730 1.06 -25.55 -34.89
CA ARG A 730 2.35 -25.72 -35.57
C ARG A 730 3.35 -24.62 -35.17
N TYR A 731 2.86 -23.41 -34.88
CA TYR A 731 3.66 -22.27 -34.46
C TYR A 731 3.67 -22.10 -32.93
N GLN A 732 3.93 -23.19 -32.19
CA GLN A 732 3.89 -23.20 -30.70
C GLN A 732 4.67 -22.02 -30.09
N ASP A 733 5.88 -21.75 -30.57
CA ASP A 733 6.73 -20.66 -30.10
C ASP A 733 6.07 -19.28 -30.17
N LYS A 734 5.28 -19.02 -31.22
CA LYS A 734 4.53 -17.76 -31.38
C LYS A 734 3.44 -17.65 -30.31
N ILE A 735 2.71 -18.74 -30.07
CA ILE A 735 1.65 -18.82 -29.06
C ILE A 735 2.26 -18.67 -27.65
N LEU A 736 3.33 -19.39 -27.35
CA LEU A 736 4.02 -19.35 -26.05
C LEU A 736 4.57 -17.95 -25.73
N ARG A 737 5.16 -17.25 -26.72
CA ARG A 737 5.60 -15.86 -26.57
C ARG A 737 4.44 -14.91 -26.31
N ALA A 738 3.31 -15.08 -27.00
CA ALA A 738 2.11 -14.29 -26.75
C ALA A 738 1.61 -14.48 -25.30
N ILE A 739 1.57 -15.72 -24.81
CA ILE A 739 1.23 -16.04 -23.42
C ILE A 739 2.20 -15.39 -22.42
N ASP A 740 3.51 -15.46 -22.69
CA ASP A 740 4.52 -14.91 -21.79
C ASP A 740 4.44 -13.40 -21.61
N THR A 741 4.01 -12.69 -22.65
CA THR A 741 3.89 -11.22 -22.64
C THR A 741 2.64 -10.69 -21.93
N LEU A 742 1.67 -11.54 -21.58
CA LEU A 742 0.47 -11.13 -20.84
C LEU A 742 0.82 -10.48 -19.49
N LYS A 743 0.13 -9.38 -19.15
CA LYS A 743 0.34 -8.61 -17.91
C LYS A 743 -0.99 -8.09 -17.39
N SER A 744 -1.20 -8.17 -16.07
CA SER A 744 -2.36 -7.62 -15.38
C SER A 744 -2.29 -6.08 -15.27
N ARG A 745 -3.30 -5.35 -15.72
CA ARG A 745 -3.45 -3.88 -15.63
C ARG A 745 -4.90 -3.45 -15.91
N GLY A 746 -5.25 -2.22 -15.52
CA GLY A 746 -6.54 -1.60 -15.89
C GLY A 746 -7.76 -2.14 -15.13
N SER A 747 -8.95 -1.71 -15.57
CA SER A 747 -10.26 -2.17 -15.09
C SER A 747 -10.75 -3.37 -15.91
N THR A 748 -12.05 -3.69 -15.88
CA THR A 748 -12.63 -4.87 -16.54
C THR A 748 -13.79 -4.48 -17.46
N ASN A 749 -13.65 -4.73 -18.76
CA ASN A 749 -14.68 -4.49 -19.78
C ASN A 749 -14.95 -5.79 -20.57
N GLY A 750 -15.62 -6.73 -19.91
CA GLY A 750 -15.91 -8.05 -20.47
C GLY A 750 -16.87 -8.01 -21.67
N ASP A 751 -17.82 -7.07 -21.73
CA ASP A 751 -18.76 -6.93 -22.85
C ASP A 751 -18.03 -6.69 -24.18
N ALA A 752 -17.10 -5.73 -24.20
CA ALA A 752 -16.27 -5.47 -25.36
C ALA A 752 -15.36 -6.66 -25.71
N GLY A 753 -14.85 -7.36 -24.68
CA GLY A 753 -14.05 -8.57 -24.85
C GLY A 753 -14.81 -9.69 -25.57
N ILE A 754 -16.04 -9.96 -25.14
CA ILE A 754 -16.92 -10.99 -25.72
C ILE A 754 -17.22 -10.67 -27.19
N ARG A 755 -17.62 -9.43 -27.49
CA ARG A 755 -17.92 -9.01 -28.86
C ARG A 755 -16.70 -9.19 -29.79
N MET A 756 -15.53 -8.74 -29.35
CA MET A 756 -14.29 -8.89 -30.11
C MET A 756 -13.87 -10.34 -30.27
N ALA A 757 -14.05 -11.18 -29.25
CA ALA A 757 -13.76 -12.61 -29.34
C ALA A 757 -14.60 -13.28 -30.43
N TYR A 758 -15.91 -13.03 -30.46
CA TYR A 758 -16.78 -13.59 -31.51
C TYR A 758 -16.48 -13.03 -32.91
N GLN A 759 -16.04 -11.78 -33.01
CA GLN A 759 -15.60 -11.20 -34.28
C GLN A 759 -14.36 -11.94 -34.82
N VAL A 760 -13.33 -12.14 -33.99
CA VAL A 760 -12.09 -12.81 -34.41
C VAL A 760 -12.32 -14.31 -34.66
N LEU A 761 -13.21 -14.96 -33.91
CA LEU A 761 -13.47 -16.39 -34.06
C LEU A 761 -14.16 -16.71 -35.41
N GLN A 762 -15.03 -15.82 -35.88
CA GLN A 762 -15.69 -15.97 -37.20
C GLN A 762 -14.70 -15.99 -38.37
N GLU A 763 -13.54 -15.32 -38.24
CA GLU A 763 -12.52 -15.29 -39.28
C GLU A 763 -11.87 -16.67 -39.54
N ASN A 764 -12.06 -17.66 -38.65
CA ASN A 764 -11.39 -18.96 -38.75
C ASN A 764 -12.25 -20.12 -38.20
N TYR A 765 -13.54 -20.16 -38.55
CA TYR A 765 -14.44 -21.26 -38.17
C TYR A 765 -13.99 -22.59 -38.79
N ILE A 766 -13.94 -23.65 -37.99
CA ILE A 766 -13.62 -25.00 -38.47
C ILE A 766 -14.93 -25.80 -38.57
N ASN A 767 -15.30 -26.20 -39.79
CA ASN A 767 -16.47 -27.06 -39.98
C ASN A 767 -16.29 -28.40 -39.24
N GLN A 768 -17.32 -28.82 -38.50
CA GLN A 768 -17.29 -29.97 -37.59
C GLN A 768 -16.18 -29.92 -36.50
N GLY A 769 -15.45 -28.82 -36.40
CA GLY A 769 -14.42 -28.59 -35.39
C GLY A 769 -14.99 -28.27 -34.01
N ASN A 770 -14.12 -28.27 -33.01
CA ASN A 770 -14.41 -27.75 -31.68
C ASN A 770 -14.18 -26.22 -31.68
N ASN A 771 -15.21 -25.47 -32.10
CA ASN A 771 -15.19 -24.01 -32.07
C ASN A 771 -15.66 -23.53 -30.69
N ARG A 772 -14.72 -22.99 -29.89
CA ARG A 772 -15.00 -22.69 -28.49
C ARG A 772 -14.33 -21.42 -28.00
N VAL A 773 -15.11 -20.59 -27.32
CA VAL A 773 -14.62 -19.48 -26.50
C VAL A 773 -14.40 -19.99 -25.09
N ILE A 774 -13.17 -19.89 -24.60
CA ILE A 774 -12.85 -20.10 -23.17
C ILE A 774 -12.58 -18.72 -22.58
N MET A 775 -13.58 -18.19 -21.88
CA MET A 775 -13.47 -16.94 -21.16
C MET A 775 -12.86 -17.18 -19.79
N VAL A 776 -11.79 -16.46 -19.44
CA VAL A 776 -11.15 -16.57 -18.11
C VAL A 776 -11.27 -15.24 -17.37
N THR A 777 -11.87 -15.22 -16.19
CA THR A 777 -12.09 -13.97 -15.42
C THR A 777 -12.28 -14.19 -13.92
N ASP A 778 -11.86 -13.23 -13.10
CA ASP A 778 -12.11 -13.15 -11.66
C ASP A 778 -13.21 -12.13 -11.29
N GLY A 779 -13.79 -11.49 -12.29
CA GLY A 779 -14.46 -10.21 -12.12
C GLY A 779 -15.97 -10.22 -12.30
N GLU A 780 -16.56 -9.11 -11.83
CA GLU A 780 -17.94 -8.74 -12.02
C GLU A 780 -17.99 -7.53 -12.97
N PHE A 781 -18.44 -7.72 -14.21
CA PHE A 781 -18.52 -6.67 -15.24
C PHE A 781 -19.90 -6.67 -15.90
N THR A 782 -20.36 -5.52 -16.40
CA THR A 782 -21.67 -5.40 -17.07
C THR A 782 -21.64 -6.03 -18.45
N ILE A 783 -22.70 -6.78 -18.78
CA ILE A 783 -22.93 -7.40 -20.08
C ILE A 783 -24.28 -6.87 -20.55
N LYS A 784 -24.33 -6.30 -21.76
CA LYS A 784 -25.55 -5.77 -22.35
C LYS A 784 -26.46 -6.90 -22.82
N SER A 785 -27.78 -6.68 -22.86
CA SER A 785 -28.75 -7.67 -23.38
C SER A 785 -28.38 -8.15 -24.79
N SER A 786 -28.04 -7.23 -25.69
CA SER A 786 -27.60 -7.57 -27.06
C SER A 786 -26.32 -8.42 -27.13
N THR A 787 -25.51 -8.44 -26.07
CA THR A 787 -24.34 -9.34 -26.00
C THR A 787 -24.76 -10.75 -25.57
N PHE A 788 -25.77 -10.89 -24.71
CA PHE A 788 -26.38 -12.20 -24.42
C PHE A 788 -27.05 -12.78 -25.67
N ASP A 789 -27.74 -11.95 -26.45
CA ASP A 789 -28.36 -12.37 -27.72
C ASP A 789 -27.28 -12.85 -28.71
N LEU A 790 -26.16 -12.13 -28.82
CA LEU A 790 -25.00 -12.55 -29.62
C LEU A 790 -24.46 -13.92 -29.17
N ILE A 791 -24.27 -14.13 -27.86
CA ILE A 791 -23.77 -15.41 -27.31
C ILE A 791 -24.74 -16.55 -27.68
N SER A 792 -26.04 -16.34 -27.46
CA SER A 792 -27.09 -17.33 -27.78
C SER A 792 -27.09 -17.68 -29.27
N ASN A 793 -27.08 -16.67 -30.14
CA ASN A 793 -27.08 -16.87 -31.60
C ASN A 793 -25.82 -17.60 -32.08
N LYS A 794 -24.65 -17.32 -31.50
CA LYS A 794 -23.40 -18.00 -31.86
C LYS A 794 -23.34 -19.43 -31.33
N ALA A 795 -23.94 -19.70 -30.18
CA ALA A 795 -24.09 -21.07 -29.67
C ALA A 795 -25.01 -21.93 -30.56
N GLN A 796 -26.00 -21.34 -31.23
CA GLN A 796 -26.79 -22.03 -32.27
C GLN A 796 -25.97 -22.36 -33.53
N GLN A 797 -24.89 -21.62 -33.78
CA GLN A 797 -23.94 -21.82 -34.88
C GLN A 797 -22.75 -22.71 -34.47
N ASP A 798 -22.92 -23.57 -33.46
CA ASP A 798 -21.89 -24.50 -32.96
C ASP A 798 -20.60 -23.81 -32.45
N ILE A 799 -20.71 -22.54 -32.00
CA ILE A 799 -19.64 -21.81 -31.29
C ILE A 799 -20.01 -21.70 -29.81
N SER A 800 -19.52 -22.65 -29.02
CA SER A 800 -19.78 -22.75 -27.59
C SER A 800 -18.95 -21.76 -26.76
N MET A 801 -19.46 -21.36 -25.59
CA MET A 801 -18.75 -20.50 -24.64
C MET A 801 -18.69 -21.08 -23.24
N SER A 802 -17.48 -21.42 -22.80
CA SER A 802 -17.17 -21.82 -21.43
C SER A 802 -16.55 -20.66 -20.65
N VAL A 803 -16.79 -20.64 -19.34
CA VAL A 803 -16.24 -19.64 -18.43
C VAL A 803 -15.40 -20.30 -17.36
N PHE A 804 -14.12 -19.95 -17.35
CA PHE A 804 -13.12 -20.32 -16.37
C PHE A 804 -13.07 -19.20 -15.33
N SER A 805 -13.80 -19.42 -14.26
CA SER A 805 -14.11 -18.40 -13.30
C SER A 805 -13.27 -18.51 -12.04
N PHE A 806 -12.81 -17.35 -11.59
CA PHE A 806 -12.34 -17.12 -10.23
C PHE A 806 -13.40 -16.36 -9.41
N ALA A 807 -14.69 -16.46 -9.76
CA ALA A 807 -15.77 -15.73 -9.10
C ALA A 807 -15.75 -15.96 -7.59
N ASP A 808 -15.82 -14.85 -6.87
CA ASP A 808 -15.62 -14.80 -5.43
C ASP A 808 -16.90 -14.49 -4.63
N GLN A 809 -17.98 -14.21 -5.33
CA GLN A 809 -19.25 -13.76 -4.75
C GLN A 809 -20.43 -14.29 -5.56
N LEU A 810 -21.57 -14.47 -4.90
CA LEU A 810 -22.79 -15.03 -5.49
C LEU A 810 -23.25 -14.24 -6.73
N ARG A 811 -23.13 -12.91 -6.67
CA ARG A 811 -23.56 -12.03 -7.76
C ARG A 811 -22.68 -12.20 -9.01
N ALA A 812 -21.36 -12.30 -8.85
CA ALA A 812 -20.43 -12.58 -9.94
C ALA A 812 -20.67 -13.97 -10.54
N TYR A 813 -20.84 -14.98 -9.68
CA TYR A 813 -21.21 -16.34 -10.08
C TYR A 813 -22.50 -16.36 -10.91
N ASN A 814 -23.61 -15.81 -10.40
CA ASN A 814 -24.90 -15.81 -11.11
C ASN A 814 -24.81 -15.14 -12.49
N LYS A 815 -24.02 -14.06 -12.59
CA LYS A 815 -23.83 -13.34 -13.85
C LYS A 815 -23.06 -14.16 -14.87
N LEU A 816 -21.97 -14.79 -14.45
CA LEU A 816 -21.11 -15.59 -15.33
C LEU A 816 -21.76 -16.94 -15.67
N ARG A 817 -22.53 -17.53 -14.75
CA ARG A 817 -23.34 -18.72 -15.01
C ARG A 817 -24.33 -18.47 -16.15
N ARG A 818 -25.02 -17.32 -16.15
CA ARG A 818 -25.94 -16.94 -17.23
C ARG A 818 -25.24 -16.84 -18.61
N VAL A 819 -23.98 -16.40 -18.65
CA VAL A 819 -23.19 -16.37 -19.90
C VAL A 819 -23.01 -17.77 -20.46
N VAL A 820 -22.69 -18.73 -19.60
CA VAL A 820 -22.50 -20.14 -19.98
C VAL A 820 -23.81 -20.79 -20.39
N GLU A 821 -24.90 -20.54 -19.67
CA GLU A 821 -26.25 -21.05 -20.00
C GLU A 821 -26.66 -20.63 -21.41
N MET A 822 -26.45 -19.36 -21.78
CA MET A 822 -26.70 -18.87 -23.14
C MET A 822 -25.71 -19.43 -24.17
N GLY A 823 -24.45 -19.62 -23.75
CA GLY A 823 -23.35 -20.06 -24.61
C GLY A 823 -23.23 -21.56 -24.83
N LYS A 824 -24.12 -22.37 -24.22
CA LYS A 824 -24.10 -23.85 -24.25
C LYS A 824 -22.71 -24.44 -23.92
N GLY A 825 -22.00 -23.86 -22.95
CA GLY A 825 -20.68 -24.33 -22.52
C GLY A 825 -20.65 -24.79 -21.05
N ASN A 826 -19.47 -24.77 -20.45
CA ASN A 826 -19.26 -25.16 -19.05
C ASN A 826 -18.84 -23.97 -18.18
N TYR A 827 -19.33 -23.94 -16.95
CA TYR A 827 -18.91 -23.00 -15.93
C TYR A 827 -17.93 -23.70 -14.99
N GLU A 828 -16.69 -23.23 -14.99
CA GLU A 828 -15.57 -23.91 -14.36
C GLU A 828 -14.94 -23.06 -13.27
N VAL A 829 -14.92 -23.54 -12.03
CA VAL A 829 -14.16 -22.88 -10.97
C VAL A 829 -12.70 -23.33 -11.03
N VAL A 830 -11.76 -22.41 -11.26
CA VAL A 830 -10.38 -22.76 -11.67
C VAL A 830 -9.32 -22.43 -10.63
N SER A 831 -8.54 -23.42 -10.18
CA SER A 831 -7.49 -23.35 -9.14
C SER A 831 -6.13 -23.88 -9.62
N GLU A 832 -5.09 -23.71 -8.79
CA GLU A 832 -3.70 -24.09 -9.16
C GLU A 832 -3.54 -25.59 -9.43
N GLY A 833 -4.38 -26.44 -8.85
CA GLY A 833 -4.35 -27.88 -9.06
C GLY A 833 -5.12 -28.39 -10.29
N ASN A 834 -6.12 -27.65 -10.79
CA ASN A 834 -7.04 -28.16 -11.82
C ASN A 834 -7.12 -27.30 -13.10
N ALA A 835 -6.43 -26.15 -13.16
CA ALA A 835 -6.51 -25.26 -14.32
C ALA A 835 -6.10 -25.91 -15.64
N ALA A 836 -5.00 -26.65 -15.66
CA ALA A 836 -4.53 -27.35 -16.85
C ALA A 836 -5.53 -28.45 -17.27
N TYR A 837 -5.94 -29.28 -16.32
CA TYR A 837 -6.93 -30.34 -16.53
C TYR A 837 -8.21 -29.83 -17.20
N LYS A 838 -8.80 -28.76 -16.63
CA LYS A 838 -10.03 -28.18 -17.17
C LYS A 838 -9.84 -27.63 -18.58
N MET A 839 -8.70 -26.98 -18.86
CA MET A 839 -8.39 -26.50 -20.21
C MET A 839 -8.30 -27.63 -21.22
N VAL A 840 -7.68 -28.76 -20.85
CA VAL A 840 -7.61 -29.94 -21.71
C VAL A 840 -9.00 -30.55 -21.92
N ARG A 841 -9.82 -30.65 -20.87
CA ARG A 841 -11.20 -31.13 -20.98
C ARG A 841 -12.01 -30.33 -21.99
N GLU A 842 -11.93 -29.00 -21.95
CA GLU A 842 -12.63 -28.14 -22.92
C GLU A 842 -12.13 -28.35 -24.36
N ALA A 843 -10.83 -28.56 -24.54
CA ALA A 843 -10.24 -28.89 -25.84
C ALA A 843 -10.61 -30.30 -26.35
N GLN A 844 -11.02 -31.19 -25.44
CA GLN A 844 -11.49 -32.56 -25.73
C GLN A 844 -13.02 -32.69 -25.71
N SER A 845 -13.77 -31.58 -25.63
CA SER A 845 -15.22 -31.62 -25.46
C SER A 845 -16.00 -32.15 -26.67
N LYS A 846 -15.39 -32.18 -27.86
CA LYS A 846 -16.04 -32.66 -29.11
C LYS A 846 -15.24 -33.81 -29.74
N LYS A 847 -15.88 -34.96 -29.93
CA LYS A 847 -15.28 -36.16 -30.54
C LYS A 847 -15.42 -36.16 -32.07
N LEU A 848 -14.54 -36.89 -32.77
CA LEU A 848 -14.69 -37.14 -34.20
C LEU A 848 -15.87 -38.10 -34.48
N PRO A 849 -16.58 -37.98 -35.61
CA PRO A 849 -17.65 -38.91 -36.00
C PRO A 849 -17.13 -40.36 -36.10
N GLY A 850 -17.91 -41.35 -35.62
CA GLY A 850 -17.67 -42.78 -35.88
C GLY A 850 -16.91 -43.59 -34.81
N ARG A 851 -16.60 -43.07 -33.63
CA ARG A 851 -15.97 -43.85 -32.54
C ARG A 851 -16.86 -43.99 -31.30
N LYS A 852 -17.48 -45.16 -31.12
CA LYS A 852 -18.12 -45.57 -29.84
C LYS A 852 -17.06 -45.89 -28.78
N ARG A 853 -17.47 -45.71 -27.51
CA ARG A 853 -16.67 -45.81 -26.29
C ARG A 853 -15.98 -47.18 -26.19
N ARG A 854 -14.64 -47.23 -26.14
CA ARG A 854 -13.97 -48.34 -25.44
C ARG A 854 -14.19 -48.10 -23.95
N THR A 855 -15.11 -48.84 -23.35
CA THR A 855 -15.10 -49.07 -21.90
C THR A 855 -13.74 -49.64 -21.52
N ARG A 856 -13.11 -49.10 -20.49
CA ARG A 856 -11.97 -49.79 -19.86
C ARG A 856 -12.14 -49.83 -18.35
N THR A 857 -12.04 -51.06 -17.86
CA THR A 857 -11.90 -51.48 -16.47
C THR A 857 -10.64 -50.89 -15.83
N LYS A 858 -10.83 -50.37 -14.59
CA LYS A 858 -9.94 -50.26 -13.39
C LYS A 858 -8.43 -50.06 -13.60
N LYS A 859 -7.69 -49.22 -12.87
CA LYS A 859 -7.91 -48.36 -11.69
C LYS A 859 -6.72 -47.40 -11.70
N ASN A 860 -6.91 -46.08 -11.76
CA ASN A 860 -5.82 -45.12 -11.56
C ASN A 860 -6.17 -44.23 -10.36
N THR A 861 -5.52 -44.46 -9.23
CA THR A 861 -5.86 -43.88 -7.92
C THR A 861 -5.17 -42.55 -7.65
N LYS A 862 -5.24 -41.59 -8.58
CA LYS A 862 -4.86 -40.20 -8.29
C LYS A 862 -5.92 -39.22 -8.79
N LYS A 863 -6.70 -38.71 -7.84
CA LYS A 863 -7.74 -37.70 -8.05
C LYS A 863 -7.09 -36.35 -8.41
N PRO A 864 -7.67 -35.53 -9.30
CA PRO A 864 -7.24 -34.14 -9.53
C PRO A 864 -7.45 -33.21 -8.32
N CYS A 865 -7.90 -33.72 -7.17
CA CYS A 865 -8.35 -32.92 -6.03
C CYS A 865 -7.96 -33.54 -4.68
N ASP A 866 -6.69 -33.40 -4.29
CA ASP A 866 -6.26 -33.42 -2.87
C ASP A 866 -6.04 -31.98 -2.40
N CYS A 867 -7.10 -31.39 -1.88
CA CYS A 867 -7.24 -29.97 -1.59
C CYS A 867 -6.54 -29.53 -0.29
N ASN A 868 -5.22 -29.76 -0.21
CA ASN A 868 -4.35 -29.01 0.69
C ASN A 868 -3.32 -28.27 -0.17
N SER A 869 -3.38 -26.93 -0.20
CA SER A 869 -2.54 -26.11 -1.10
C SER A 869 -1.04 -26.18 -0.80
N SER A 870 -0.63 -26.95 0.21
CA SER A 870 0.75 -27.16 0.63
C SER A 870 1.42 -28.35 -0.05
N THR A 871 0.68 -29.23 -0.73
CA THR A 871 1.20 -30.46 -1.34
C THR A 871 0.62 -30.69 -2.73
N VAL A 872 0.58 -29.64 -3.57
CA VAL A 872 0.39 -29.86 -5.02
C VAL A 872 1.65 -30.56 -5.51
N THR A 873 1.55 -31.87 -5.78
CA THR A 873 2.56 -32.60 -6.54
C THR A 873 2.84 -31.79 -7.80
N LYS A 874 4.08 -31.31 -7.96
CA LYS A 874 4.54 -30.79 -9.25
C LYS A 874 4.28 -31.90 -10.25
N ILE A 875 3.28 -31.73 -11.10
CA ILE A 875 3.17 -32.53 -12.32
C ILE A 875 4.37 -32.08 -13.15
N GLU A 876 5.45 -32.85 -13.07
CA GLU A 876 6.58 -32.64 -13.94
C GLU A 876 6.09 -32.89 -15.37
N PRO A 877 6.34 -31.93 -16.29
CA PRO A 877 5.96 -32.15 -17.68
C PRO A 877 6.63 -33.45 -18.16
N PRO A 878 5.92 -34.31 -18.89
CA PRO A 878 6.54 -35.49 -19.49
C PRO A 878 7.75 -35.02 -20.32
N LYS A 879 8.88 -35.72 -20.19
CA LYS A 879 10.07 -35.48 -21.03
C LYS A 879 9.62 -35.56 -22.50
N ILE A 880 9.76 -34.45 -23.21
CA ILE A 880 9.33 -34.33 -24.59
C ILE A 880 10.23 -35.20 -25.46
N ILE A 881 9.66 -36.18 -26.14
CA ILE A 881 10.27 -36.84 -27.29
C ILE A 881 9.81 -36.05 -28.51
N THR A 882 10.64 -35.10 -28.99
CA THR A 882 10.35 -34.28 -30.16
C THR A 882 10.49 -35.10 -31.45
N THR A 883 9.48 -34.96 -32.33
CA THR A 883 9.44 -35.47 -33.70
C THR A 883 10.64 -35.03 -34.54
N THR A 884 11.10 -35.93 -35.41
CA THR A 884 12.46 -35.94 -35.96
C THR A 884 12.68 -35.17 -37.27
N LYS A 885 11.72 -34.42 -37.83
CA LYS A 885 11.93 -33.68 -39.10
C LYS A 885 11.22 -32.32 -39.13
N ASP A 886 11.83 -31.33 -39.80
CA ASP A 886 11.23 -30.01 -40.05
C ASP A 886 10.38 -29.96 -41.33
N SER A 887 9.82 -28.77 -41.64
CA SER A 887 8.97 -28.52 -42.81
C SER A 887 9.66 -28.73 -44.18
N ASN A 888 10.99 -28.87 -44.21
CA ASN A 888 11.77 -29.10 -45.42
C ASN A 888 12.35 -30.52 -45.47
N GLY A 889 11.88 -31.42 -44.59
CA GLY A 889 12.32 -32.81 -44.53
C GLY A 889 13.70 -33.02 -43.89
N VAL A 890 14.32 -31.96 -43.33
CA VAL A 890 15.62 -32.04 -42.65
C VAL A 890 15.44 -32.58 -41.25
N ASN A 891 16.25 -33.58 -40.89
CA ASN A 891 16.15 -34.22 -39.59
C ASN A 891 16.80 -33.33 -38.52
N MET A 892 16.00 -32.53 -37.83
CA MET A 892 16.50 -31.56 -36.83
C MET A 892 16.97 -32.20 -35.52
N THR A 893 16.97 -33.53 -35.44
CA THR A 893 17.22 -34.29 -34.20
C THR A 893 18.28 -35.39 -34.34
N SER A 894 18.78 -35.68 -35.54
CA SER A 894 19.71 -36.79 -35.78
C SER A 894 20.54 -36.59 -37.05
N MET A 895 21.82 -37.02 -36.99
CA MET A 895 22.72 -37.15 -38.15
C MET A 895 22.77 -38.57 -38.73
N ARG A 896 21.90 -39.49 -38.28
CA ARG A 896 21.88 -40.88 -38.77
C ARG A 896 21.53 -40.92 -40.27
N GLY A 897 22.31 -41.68 -41.04
CA GLY A 897 22.17 -41.79 -42.51
C GLY A 897 22.99 -40.77 -43.31
N PHE A 898 23.80 -39.94 -42.65
CA PHE A 898 24.69 -38.97 -43.28
C PHE A 898 26.17 -39.28 -42.98
N ALA A 899 27.06 -38.89 -43.89
CA ALA A 899 28.49 -39.09 -43.76
C ALA A 899 29.05 -38.39 -42.49
N PRO A 900 30.11 -38.92 -41.86
CA PRO A 900 30.78 -38.26 -40.74
C PRO A 900 31.20 -36.83 -41.09
N ASN A 901 30.87 -35.89 -40.22
CA ASN A 901 31.10 -34.47 -40.45
C ASN A 901 32.53 -34.06 -40.08
N ASN A 902 33.16 -33.25 -40.93
CA ASN A 902 34.33 -32.44 -40.60
C ASN A 902 33.98 -30.97 -40.94
N LEU A 903 33.32 -30.30 -39.98
CA LEU A 903 32.79 -28.95 -40.16
C LEU A 903 33.76 -27.89 -39.63
N MET A 904 34.22 -27.02 -40.52
CA MET A 904 35.05 -25.87 -40.19
C MET A 904 34.21 -24.60 -40.23
N LEU A 905 34.01 -23.95 -39.09
CA LEU A 905 33.47 -22.61 -39.06
C LEU A 905 34.60 -21.59 -39.30
N LEU A 906 34.54 -20.88 -40.41
CA LEU A 906 35.38 -19.71 -40.68
C LEU A 906 34.57 -18.46 -40.36
N LEU A 907 34.82 -17.85 -39.20
CA LEU A 907 33.96 -16.84 -38.61
C LEU A 907 34.56 -15.44 -38.71
N ASP A 908 33.80 -14.52 -39.28
CA ASP A 908 33.99 -13.09 -39.06
C ASP A 908 33.61 -12.75 -37.61
N VAL A 909 34.57 -12.21 -36.86
CA VAL A 909 34.32 -11.68 -35.51
C VAL A 909 34.62 -10.19 -35.44
N SER A 910 34.51 -9.45 -36.54
CA SER A 910 34.62 -7.99 -36.54
C SER A 910 33.49 -7.33 -35.76
N GLY A 911 33.65 -6.05 -35.42
CA GLY A 911 32.67 -5.31 -34.61
C GLY A 911 31.25 -5.28 -35.18
N SER A 912 31.09 -5.36 -36.51
CA SER A 912 29.80 -5.35 -37.21
C SER A 912 28.96 -6.60 -36.89
N MET A 913 29.60 -7.72 -36.55
CA MET A 913 28.98 -8.99 -36.17
C MET A 913 28.38 -9.00 -34.75
N ALA A 914 28.50 -7.91 -33.98
CA ALA A 914 28.04 -7.84 -32.58
C ALA A 914 26.50 -7.85 -32.41
N SER A 915 25.74 -7.51 -33.46
CA SER A 915 24.27 -7.42 -33.39
C SER A 915 23.61 -8.77 -33.11
N LYS A 916 22.49 -8.78 -32.36
CA LYS A 916 21.77 -10.00 -31.91
C LYS A 916 21.48 -10.99 -33.04
N ASN A 917 21.17 -10.50 -34.23
CA ASN A 917 20.82 -11.27 -35.42
C ASN A 917 22.04 -11.75 -36.24
N LYS A 918 23.27 -11.69 -35.70
CA LYS A 918 24.52 -12.08 -36.37
C LYS A 918 25.31 -13.13 -35.58
N LEU A 919 26.50 -12.83 -35.05
CA LEU A 919 27.31 -13.78 -34.28
C LEU A 919 26.56 -14.38 -33.06
N PRO A 920 25.79 -13.63 -32.24
CA PRO A 920 24.99 -14.22 -31.17
C PRO A 920 23.93 -15.21 -31.65
N LEU A 921 23.34 -14.97 -32.82
CA LEU A 921 22.38 -15.86 -33.46
C LEU A 921 23.07 -17.15 -33.93
N LEU A 922 24.20 -17.02 -34.63
CA LEU A 922 25.00 -18.15 -35.08
C LEU A 922 25.47 -19.02 -33.90
N LYS A 923 25.98 -18.41 -32.81
CA LYS A 923 26.36 -19.12 -31.57
C LYS A 923 25.20 -19.95 -31.02
N THR A 924 24.01 -19.38 -30.99
CA THR A 924 22.81 -20.07 -30.47
C THR A 924 22.44 -21.26 -31.36
N ALA A 925 22.44 -21.08 -32.66
CA ALA A 925 22.07 -22.11 -33.62
C ALA A 925 23.11 -23.24 -33.69
N PHE A 926 24.38 -22.89 -33.63
CA PHE A 926 25.47 -23.86 -33.71
C PHE A 926 25.53 -24.74 -32.46
N LYS A 927 25.28 -24.20 -31.25
CA LYS A 927 25.14 -25.03 -30.04
C LYS A 927 24.03 -26.08 -30.15
N LYS A 928 22.94 -25.78 -30.87
CA LYS A 928 21.87 -26.75 -31.15
C LYS A 928 22.27 -27.79 -32.20
N LEU A 929 23.15 -27.44 -33.16
CA LEU A 929 23.73 -28.41 -34.07
C LEU A 929 24.60 -29.42 -33.30
N ILE A 930 25.41 -28.94 -32.35
CA ILE A 930 26.24 -29.82 -31.49
C ILE A 930 25.38 -30.85 -30.73
N ASP A 931 24.17 -30.48 -30.30
CA ASP A 931 23.27 -31.38 -29.56
C ASP A 931 22.82 -32.60 -30.38
N ILE A 932 22.95 -32.57 -31.71
CA ILE A 932 22.50 -33.63 -32.62
C ILE A 932 23.62 -34.28 -33.43
N MET A 933 24.86 -33.78 -33.29
CA MET A 933 26.05 -34.36 -33.91
C MET A 933 26.46 -35.65 -33.17
N ARG A 934 27.04 -36.59 -33.92
CA ARG A 934 27.47 -37.91 -33.44
C ARG A 934 28.93 -37.86 -32.96
N PRO A 935 29.37 -38.79 -32.09
CA PRO A 935 30.76 -38.83 -31.62
C PRO A 935 31.83 -38.81 -32.74
N GLU A 936 31.56 -39.40 -33.90
CA GLU A 936 32.45 -39.43 -35.06
C GLU A 936 32.50 -38.10 -35.85
N ASP A 937 31.54 -37.20 -35.62
CA ASP A 937 31.48 -35.88 -36.22
C ASP A 937 32.46 -34.93 -35.49
N GLU A 938 33.16 -34.09 -36.26
CA GLU A 938 34.17 -33.15 -35.75
C GLU A 938 33.87 -31.71 -36.16
N VAL A 939 34.21 -30.79 -35.25
CA VAL A 939 34.08 -29.35 -35.46
C VAL A 939 35.41 -28.66 -35.23
N SER A 940 35.73 -27.72 -36.11
CA SER A 940 36.83 -26.76 -35.97
C SER A 940 36.30 -25.33 -36.11
N ILE A 941 36.95 -24.37 -35.46
CA ILE A 941 36.58 -22.95 -35.53
C ILE A 941 37.84 -22.11 -35.76
N VAL A 942 37.85 -21.38 -36.87
CA VAL A 942 38.81 -20.33 -37.18
C VAL A 942 38.08 -19.00 -37.16
N VAL A 943 38.57 -18.05 -36.37
CA VAL A 943 38.06 -16.67 -36.39
C VAL A 943 39.05 -15.77 -37.11
N TYR A 944 38.54 -14.76 -37.79
CA TYR A 944 39.36 -13.68 -38.35
C TYR A 944 38.82 -12.31 -37.94
N ALA A 945 39.69 -11.52 -37.31
CA ALA A 945 39.53 -10.08 -37.13
C ALA A 945 40.87 -9.44 -36.71
N GLY A 946 41.64 -8.96 -37.69
CA GLY A 946 42.95 -8.33 -37.54
C GLY A 946 44.05 -9.37 -37.72
N ASP A 947 43.97 -10.44 -36.92
CA ASP A 947 44.69 -11.68 -37.13
C ASP A 947 43.72 -12.86 -37.22
N ALA A 948 44.15 -13.94 -37.86
CA ALA A 948 43.41 -15.19 -37.92
C ALA A 948 43.92 -16.18 -36.88
N SER A 949 43.01 -16.79 -36.12
CA SER A 949 43.37 -17.74 -35.07
C SER A 949 42.43 -18.93 -35.04
N VAL A 950 42.96 -20.08 -34.64
CA VAL A 950 42.21 -21.32 -34.46
C VAL A 950 41.72 -21.33 -33.02
N VAL A 951 40.41 -21.12 -32.84
CA VAL A 951 39.77 -21.05 -31.52
C VAL A 951 39.31 -22.43 -31.07
N LEU A 952 39.01 -23.31 -32.03
CA LEU A 952 38.73 -24.73 -31.78
C LEU A 952 39.50 -25.55 -32.81
N LYS A 953 40.49 -26.33 -32.34
CA LYS A 953 41.08 -27.41 -33.13
C LYS A 953 40.02 -28.49 -33.39
N PRO A 954 40.17 -29.34 -34.41
CA PRO A 954 39.24 -30.44 -34.67
C PRO A 954 38.92 -31.19 -33.38
N THR A 955 37.64 -31.11 -33.00
CA THR A 955 37.14 -31.63 -31.74
C THR A 955 35.91 -32.47 -32.04
N SER A 956 35.95 -33.73 -31.64
CA SER A 956 34.83 -34.65 -31.71
C SER A 956 33.62 -34.10 -30.94
N ALA A 957 32.43 -34.27 -31.50
CA ALA A 957 31.17 -33.89 -30.86
C ALA A 957 30.84 -34.74 -29.61
N SER A 958 31.66 -35.75 -29.28
CA SER A 958 31.67 -36.40 -27.96
C SER A 958 32.09 -35.48 -26.80
N LYS A 959 32.65 -34.30 -27.10
CA LYS A 959 33.01 -33.26 -26.12
C LYS A 959 32.11 -32.02 -26.27
N PRO A 960 30.77 -32.14 -26.16
CA PRO A 960 29.85 -31.06 -26.49
C PRO A 960 30.02 -29.85 -25.57
N ASP A 961 30.36 -30.06 -24.29
CA ASP A 961 30.55 -28.98 -23.32
C ASP A 961 31.77 -28.12 -23.67
N LEU A 962 32.88 -28.74 -24.08
CA LEU A 962 34.08 -28.03 -24.56
C LEU A 962 33.76 -27.18 -25.78
N ILE A 963 33.06 -27.76 -26.76
CA ILE A 963 32.68 -27.06 -28.00
C ILE A 963 31.76 -25.88 -27.67
N LYS A 964 30.73 -26.08 -26.82
CA LYS A 964 29.79 -25.03 -26.38
C LYS A 964 30.47 -23.92 -25.60
N GLU A 965 31.42 -24.25 -24.73
CA GLU A 965 32.19 -23.27 -23.97
C GLU A 965 33.03 -22.38 -24.89
N ILE A 966 33.70 -22.97 -25.88
CA ILE A 966 34.48 -22.23 -26.87
C ILE A 966 33.59 -21.32 -27.72
N ILE A 967 32.43 -21.82 -28.17
CA ILE A 967 31.42 -21.00 -28.86
C ILE A 967 31.00 -19.82 -27.99
N ASP A 968 30.74 -20.04 -26.69
CA ASP A 968 30.33 -18.98 -25.76
C ASP A 968 31.42 -17.94 -25.53
N LYS A 969 32.69 -18.31 -25.64
CA LYS A 969 33.85 -17.40 -25.55
C LYS A 969 34.06 -16.52 -26.79
N LEU A 970 33.47 -16.83 -27.95
CA LEU A 970 33.55 -15.99 -29.15
C LEU A 970 32.99 -14.58 -28.90
N ARG A 971 33.78 -13.54 -29.24
CA ARG A 971 33.45 -12.11 -29.07
C ARG A 971 33.81 -11.32 -30.33
N ALA A 972 32.95 -10.36 -30.69
CA ALA A 972 33.19 -9.44 -31.79
C ALA A 972 34.24 -8.37 -31.41
N ARG A 973 35.39 -8.30 -32.11
CA ARG A 973 36.51 -7.33 -31.96
C ARG A 973 37.31 -7.23 -33.28
N GLY A 974 37.84 -6.05 -33.64
CA GLY A 974 38.88 -5.89 -34.69
C GLY A 974 38.41 -5.52 -36.11
N LYS A 975 39.38 -5.30 -37.03
CA LYS A 975 39.23 -5.11 -38.50
C LYS A 975 39.38 -6.45 -39.22
N THR A 976 39.13 -6.60 -40.53
CA THR A 976 39.03 -7.92 -41.19
C THR A 976 40.34 -8.35 -41.90
N ASP A 977 40.96 -9.51 -41.55
CA ASP A 977 42.07 -10.14 -42.32
C ASP A 977 41.68 -11.53 -42.82
N VAL A 978 41.20 -11.56 -44.07
CA VAL A 978 40.58 -12.73 -44.69
C VAL A 978 41.61 -13.72 -45.22
N LYS A 979 42.76 -13.24 -45.73
CA LYS A 979 43.77 -14.09 -46.40
C LYS A 979 44.39 -15.09 -45.43
N LYS A 980 44.71 -14.67 -44.21
CA LYS A 980 45.21 -15.57 -43.16
C LYS A 980 44.14 -16.57 -42.69
N GLY A 981 42.88 -16.12 -42.59
CA GLY A 981 41.74 -16.96 -42.22
C GLY A 981 41.53 -18.15 -43.15
N PHE A 982 41.52 -17.89 -44.46
CA PHE A 982 41.39 -18.95 -45.47
C PHE A 982 42.57 -19.94 -45.45
N LYS A 983 43.82 -19.45 -45.33
CA LYS A 983 44.99 -20.33 -45.23
C LYS A 983 44.92 -21.25 -44.00
N LEU A 984 44.53 -20.71 -42.85
CA LEU A 984 44.38 -21.51 -41.62
C LEU A 984 43.23 -22.50 -41.71
N ALA A 985 42.06 -22.08 -42.20
CA ALA A 985 40.90 -22.96 -42.36
C ALA A 985 41.23 -24.13 -43.30
N TYR A 986 41.81 -23.87 -44.47
CA TYR A 986 42.20 -24.92 -45.40
C TYR A 986 43.33 -25.82 -44.88
N LYS A 987 44.28 -25.27 -44.11
CA LYS A 987 45.32 -26.07 -43.44
C LYS A 987 44.70 -27.08 -42.48
N TRP A 988 43.79 -26.65 -41.62
CA TRP A 988 43.21 -27.51 -40.59
C TRP A 988 42.17 -28.49 -41.15
N ILE A 989 41.30 -28.07 -42.06
CA ILE A 989 40.31 -28.99 -42.62
C ILE A 989 40.95 -30.07 -43.49
N THR A 990 42.03 -29.73 -44.23
CA THR A 990 42.79 -30.72 -45.01
C THR A 990 43.57 -31.66 -44.11
N LYS A 991 44.14 -31.16 -43.00
CA LYS A 991 44.88 -32.00 -42.04
C LYS A 991 44.00 -33.07 -41.40
N ASN A 992 42.70 -32.81 -41.28
CA ASN A 992 41.74 -33.72 -40.64
C ASN A 992 40.66 -34.13 -41.65
N TYR A 993 41.06 -34.27 -42.91
CA TYR A 993 40.16 -34.71 -43.96
C TYR A 993 39.61 -36.10 -43.63
N LYS A 994 38.28 -36.25 -43.67
CA LYS A 994 37.61 -37.53 -43.49
C LYS A 994 37.33 -38.13 -44.86
N GLU A 995 37.93 -39.28 -45.14
CA GLU A 995 37.57 -40.06 -46.34
C GLU A 995 36.09 -40.44 -46.28
N GLU A 996 35.39 -40.29 -47.41
CA GLU A 996 33.93 -40.40 -47.52
C GLU A 996 33.10 -39.51 -46.56
N GLY A 997 33.75 -38.57 -45.87
CA GLY A 997 33.13 -37.65 -44.91
C GLY A 997 32.57 -36.37 -45.55
N ASN A 998 31.72 -35.68 -44.81
CA ASN A 998 31.28 -34.32 -45.15
C ASN A 998 32.35 -33.29 -44.72
N ASN A 999 33.36 -33.08 -45.57
CA ASN A 999 34.41 -32.08 -45.35
C ASN A 999 33.94 -30.71 -45.85
N ARG A 1000 33.55 -29.83 -44.92
CA ARG A 1000 32.91 -28.55 -45.29
C ARG A 1000 33.35 -27.37 -44.43
N ILE A 1001 33.67 -26.27 -45.11
CA ILE A 1001 33.86 -24.95 -44.50
C ILE A 1001 32.56 -24.16 -44.59
N ILE A 1002 32.13 -23.57 -43.48
CA ILE A 1002 31.03 -22.59 -43.41
C ILE A 1002 31.63 -21.23 -43.05
N LEU A 1003 31.63 -20.33 -44.03
CA LEU A 1003 32.10 -18.94 -43.88
C LEU A 1003 30.94 -18.05 -43.42
N ALA A 1004 31.01 -17.52 -42.20
CA ALA A 1004 29.98 -16.64 -41.64
C ALA A 1004 30.46 -15.18 -41.61
N THR A 1005 29.81 -14.30 -42.38
CA THR A 1005 30.18 -12.88 -42.51
C THR A 1005 28.94 -11.98 -42.65
N ASP A 1006 29.05 -10.70 -42.28
CA ASP A 1006 28.02 -9.68 -42.50
C ASP A 1006 28.39 -8.62 -43.56
N GLY A 1007 29.52 -8.80 -44.25
CA GLY A 1007 29.98 -7.91 -45.30
C GLY A 1007 30.89 -8.57 -46.33
N GLU A 1008 31.14 -7.84 -47.42
CA GLU A 1008 32.10 -8.19 -48.47
C GLU A 1008 33.53 -7.79 -48.08
N PHE A 1009 34.50 -8.49 -48.66
CA PHE A 1009 35.92 -8.24 -48.44
C PHE A 1009 36.73 -8.55 -49.70
N PRO A 1010 37.90 -7.90 -49.90
CA PRO A 1010 38.72 -8.13 -51.07
C PRO A 1010 39.31 -9.54 -51.07
N LEU A 1011 39.18 -10.22 -52.20
CA LEU A 1011 39.66 -11.57 -52.45
C LEU A 1011 40.67 -11.57 -53.58
N SER A 1012 41.84 -12.16 -53.36
CA SER A 1012 42.82 -12.35 -54.42
C SER A 1012 42.53 -13.60 -55.25
N ASP A 1013 43.00 -13.62 -56.50
CA ASP A 1013 42.90 -14.80 -57.38
C ASP A 1013 43.52 -16.06 -56.78
N TYR A 1014 44.52 -15.90 -55.92
CA TYR A 1014 45.08 -16.99 -55.14
C TYR A 1014 44.02 -17.70 -54.28
N ILE A 1015 43.10 -16.98 -53.63
CA ILE A 1015 42.05 -17.58 -52.81
C ILE A 1015 41.03 -18.33 -53.67
N TYR A 1016 40.62 -17.77 -54.81
CA TYR A 1016 39.73 -18.48 -55.74
C TYR A 1016 40.37 -19.78 -56.28
N LYS A 1017 41.66 -19.73 -56.65
CA LYS A 1017 42.43 -20.92 -57.07
C LYS A 1017 42.55 -21.95 -55.94
N LEU A 1018 42.83 -21.50 -54.72
CA LEU A 1018 42.91 -22.37 -53.53
C LEU A 1018 41.58 -23.08 -53.26
N VAL A 1019 40.48 -22.34 -53.25
CA VAL A 1019 39.13 -22.86 -53.00
C VAL A 1019 38.75 -23.89 -54.06
N ARG A 1020 38.96 -23.57 -55.36
CA ARG A 1020 38.72 -24.51 -56.47
C ARG A 1020 39.50 -25.82 -56.32
N LYS A 1021 40.83 -25.71 -56.13
CA LYS A 1021 41.72 -26.88 -55.99
C LYS A 1021 41.36 -27.77 -54.80
N ARG A 1022 40.76 -27.19 -53.75
CA ARG A 1022 40.33 -27.93 -52.56
C ARG A 1022 38.94 -28.54 -52.71
N ALA A 1023 38.03 -27.87 -53.42
CA ALA A 1023 36.74 -28.42 -53.81
C ALA A 1023 36.88 -29.63 -54.73
N GLU A 1024 37.81 -29.58 -55.70
CA GLU A 1024 38.19 -30.73 -56.55
C GLU A 1024 38.71 -31.93 -55.73
N LYS A 1025 39.16 -31.70 -54.49
CA LYS A 1025 39.59 -32.72 -53.52
C LYS A 1025 38.56 -33.01 -52.43
N GLY A 1026 37.29 -32.66 -52.64
CA GLY A 1026 36.19 -33.00 -51.73
C GLY A 1026 35.97 -32.04 -50.55
N VAL A 1027 36.70 -30.91 -50.46
CA VAL A 1027 36.48 -29.90 -49.41
C VAL A 1027 35.57 -28.78 -49.92
N ARG A 1028 34.31 -28.76 -49.48
CA ARG A 1028 33.31 -27.78 -49.94
C ARG A 1028 33.30 -26.50 -49.10
N LEU A 1029 32.92 -25.37 -49.69
CA LEU A 1029 32.81 -24.06 -49.02
C LEU A 1029 31.41 -23.45 -49.20
N SER A 1030 30.71 -23.24 -48.10
CA SER A 1030 29.43 -22.52 -48.06
C SER A 1030 29.58 -21.17 -47.36
N VAL A 1031 28.77 -20.18 -47.76
CA VAL A 1031 28.77 -18.82 -47.21
C VAL A 1031 27.44 -18.54 -46.54
N PHE A 1032 27.50 -18.15 -45.27
CA PHE A 1032 26.37 -17.71 -44.45
C PHE A 1032 26.46 -16.19 -44.28
N SER A 1033 25.61 -15.45 -45.00
CA SER A 1033 25.58 -14.00 -44.93
C SER A 1033 24.56 -13.50 -43.91
N PHE A 1034 24.97 -12.53 -43.09
CA PHE A 1034 24.12 -11.92 -42.06
C PHE A 1034 23.86 -10.44 -42.36
N GLY A 1035 22.63 -9.98 -42.11
CA GLY A 1035 22.27 -8.55 -42.23
C GLY A 1035 21.83 -8.14 -43.63
N ASN A 1036 22.73 -8.03 -44.61
CA ASN A 1036 22.38 -7.62 -45.98
C ASN A 1036 21.75 -8.81 -46.75
N LYS A 1037 20.61 -8.58 -47.40
CA LYS A 1037 19.92 -9.58 -48.23
C LYS A 1037 20.50 -9.70 -49.65
N ASN A 1038 21.25 -8.69 -50.09
CA ASN A 1038 21.89 -8.73 -51.40
C ASN A 1038 23.07 -9.71 -51.36
N LYS A 1039 23.20 -10.51 -52.43
CA LYS A 1039 24.36 -11.37 -52.63
C LYS A 1039 25.55 -10.49 -53.02
N PHE A 1040 26.73 -10.85 -52.53
CA PHE A 1040 27.99 -10.20 -52.92
C PHE A 1040 28.64 -11.05 -54.01
N ASP A 1041 28.96 -10.45 -55.16
CA ASP A 1041 29.47 -11.15 -56.34
C ASP A 1041 30.76 -11.93 -56.04
N SER A 1042 31.66 -11.33 -55.24
CA SER A 1042 32.90 -11.99 -54.83
C SER A 1042 32.68 -13.25 -53.98
N LEU A 1043 31.70 -13.20 -53.07
CA LEU A 1043 31.33 -14.34 -52.23
C LEU A 1043 30.54 -15.39 -53.02
N GLN A 1044 29.77 -14.98 -54.02
CA GLN A 1044 29.10 -15.91 -54.93
C GLN A 1044 30.14 -16.67 -55.76
N LYS A 1045 31.12 -15.96 -56.33
CA LYS A 1045 32.25 -16.56 -57.04
C LYS A 1045 33.04 -17.52 -56.14
N LEU A 1046 33.17 -17.24 -54.84
CA LEU A 1046 33.78 -18.19 -53.88
C LEU A 1046 32.96 -19.48 -53.74
N VAL A 1047 31.65 -19.37 -53.58
CA VAL A 1047 30.75 -20.52 -53.42
C VAL A 1047 30.74 -21.38 -54.69
N GLU A 1048 30.73 -20.75 -55.86
CA GLU A 1048 30.83 -21.43 -57.15
C GLU A 1048 32.14 -22.23 -57.27
N LYS A 1049 33.29 -21.61 -56.95
CA LYS A 1049 34.58 -22.32 -56.93
C LYS A 1049 34.66 -23.36 -55.82
N GLY A 1050 33.91 -23.17 -54.73
CA GLY A 1050 33.90 -24.01 -53.53
C GLY A 1050 32.88 -25.13 -53.53
N GLN A 1051 32.05 -25.24 -54.59
CA GLN A 1051 30.97 -26.23 -54.71
C GLN A 1051 30.06 -26.32 -53.47
N GLY A 1052 29.70 -25.17 -52.88
CA GLY A 1052 28.83 -25.10 -51.71
C GLY A 1052 27.57 -24.26 -51.92
N ASN A 1053 26.98 -23.77 -50.83
CA ASN A 1053 25.76 -22.96 -50.85
C ASN A 1053 26.01 -21.53 -50.37
N TYR A 1054 25.34 -20.57 -50.99
CA TYR A 1054 25.24 -19.19 -50.49
C TYR A 1054 23.89 -19.03 -49.79
N GLU A 1055 23.91 -18.81 -48.48
CA GLU A 1055 22.71 -18.79 -47.64
C GLU A 1055 22.63 -17.46 -46.87
N HIS A 1056 21.53 -16.73 -47.05
CA HIS A 1056 21.22 -15.59 -46.19
C HIS A 1056 20.56 -16.08 -44.91
N VAL A 1057 21.09 -15.65 -43.76
CA VAL A 1057 20.77 -16.23 -42.46
C VAL A 1057 20.06 -15.23 -41.54
N ASP A 1058 18.93 -15.65 -40.98
CA ASP A 1058 18.12 -14.89 -40.03
C ASP A 1058 17.62 -15.74 -38.85
N GLU A 1059 16.87 -15.11 -37.93
CA GLU A 1059 16.37 -15.77 -36.71
C GLU A 1059 15.47 -16.99 -37.00
N ASN A 1060 14.90 -17.10 -38.20
CA ASN A 1060 13.96 -18.15 -38.57
C ASN A 1060 14.63 -19.35 -39.24
N ASN A 1061 15.76 -19.14 -39.93
CA ASN A 1061 16.37 -20.18 -40.78
C ASN A 1061 17.74 -20.68 -40.32
N VAL A 1062 18.45 -19.97 -39.43
CA VAL A 1062 19.85 -20.28 -39.09
C VAL A 1062 20.07 -21.71 -38.62
N GLN A 1063 19.15 -22.23 -37.81
CA GLN A 1063 19.27 -23.58 -37.24
C GLN A 1063 19.09 -24.62 -38.35
N TYR A 1064 18.07 -24.45 -39.18
CA TYR A 1064 17.80 -25.31 -40.34
C TYR A 1064 18.98 -25.34 -41.31
N LYS A 1065 19.52 -24.16 -41.68
CA LYS A 1065 20.63 -24.06 -42.64
C LYS A 1065 21.89 -24.78 -42.15
N LEU A 1066 22.22 -24.63 -40.86
CA LEU A 1066 23.33 -25.35 -40.25
C LEU A 1066 23.16 -26.86 -40.29
N VAL A 1067 21.97 -27.37 -39.93
CA VAL A 1067 21.68 -28.80 -39.98
C VAL A 1067 21.69 -29.32 -41.41
N LYS A 1068 21.17 -28.55 -42.36
CA LYS A 1068 21.21 -28.87 -43.80
C LYS A 1068 22.64 -29.01 -44.32
N GLU A 1069 23.56 -28.12 -43.94
CA GLU A 1069 24.98 -28.23 -44.34
C GLU A 1069 25.66 -29.46 -43.73
N ALA A 1070 25.33 -29.78 -42.48
CA ALA A 1070 25.82 -30.99 -41.79
C ALA A 1070 25.25 -32.30 -42.36
N GLN A 1071 24.07 -32.23 -43.02
CA GLN A 1071 23.40 -33.36 -43.68
C GLN A 1071 23.64 -33.39 -45.20
N SER A 1072 24.59 -32.61 -45.72
CA SER A 1072 24.75 -32.44 -47.18
C SER A 1072 25.36 -33.64 -47.91
N THR A 1073 25.95 -34.60 -47.18
CA THR A 1073 26.54 -35.81 -47.76
C THR A 1073 25.90 -37.03 -47.09
N LYS A 1074 25.25 -37.89 -47.89
CA LYS A 1074 24.68 -39.16 -47.41
C LYS A 1074 25.76 -40.24 -47.38
N VAL A 1075 25.64 -41.20 -46.46
CA VAL A 1075 26.44 -42.44 -46.53
C VAL A 1075 26.01 -43.17 -47.81
N LYS A 1076 26.98 -43.66 -48.60
CA LYS A 1076 26.68 -44.46 -49.79
C LYS A 1076 26.04 -45.79 -49.41
#